data_AF-A0A2E8JRR5-F1
#
_entry.id   AF-A0A2E8JRR5-F1
#
_cell.length_a   1.000
_cell.length_b   1.000
_cell.length_c   1.000
_cell.angle_alpha   90.00
_cell.angle_beta   90.00
_cell.angle_gamma   90.00
#
_symmetry.space_group_name_H-M   'P 1'
#
loop_
_entity.id
_entity.type
_entity.pdbx_description
1 polymer ?
#
loop_
_entity_poly.entity_id
_entity_poly.type
_entity_poly.pdbx_seq_one_letter_code
_entity_poly.pdbx_strand_id
1 'polypeptide(L)'
;MSQDLDLSGALNLWVELSGVDPSKTSFTWGDLGILDMHRALKEALDLDHTEITGSLIFQYVTSEYFKNRSFSVQELLDKPDQVSEYLAKSAALLRFLSRDEITKISREFSANMAKALEVYGATGEDVMSIVRAPHRLALLRRDAFRTLQNLSVHQFLSGAPEKPEVKPVYGKQVYRWDNINSMLKALISMPSGVTVNLIVHPTDPYRSYFAFAIRNGGNLFVFTDKDKTPHPLSEDLTRRPDKVLAAREARNWFPYELMGMAFTDDGKVFVQPIESRDLVSYQSSIRPLKHLSSLKAPTVVWLTMMLDLIMEKFWNEGFQAPALSYTGEMVKVNTPLIEEAASRGLVVAGYAPLNLPEIELHEIRSGQGPANPAFGIAAQPNGLSEDVSSVLNSEGTTGNWMEDRYGHLVTKDVLNLVASPADCLALNFDGSGPAQASNPAGEMVRLDARNVTKPSGWFGGPDYVSQVQLNSLDSTSFGTAEDIRKDRLFLARSNYAKLIQKHADDEFSARKKEILEWFSSHVRANHVNLLPLMVEKELLVQCPKPGSFDERGDGWAAEVNGVFKRRFMERFSLVGEDAWRKDHLNFYPSQGAVVFKGPGYKNNAPTCFQTGAPSSVVVKFMPETAEDLAFLAGVTKSDLPDVLQHWGLRKPYVGNHLLRRVDPMEWQCENPWRGLAFTCAFFFSTRAINRLEKSFSGRAAPTLPGESQQ
;
A
#
# COMPACT_ATOMS: atom_id res chain seq x y z
N MET A 1 -33.97 43.09 25.50
CA MET A 1 -34.71 41.84 25.21
C MET A 1 -33.68 40.82 24.79
N SER A 2 -33.24 39.95 25.72
CA SER A 2 -32.24 38.92 25.44
C SER A 2 -32.96 37.78 24.73
N GLN A 3 -32.73 37.59 23.44
CA GLN A 3 -32.97 36.28 22.84
C GLN A 3 -32.09 35.28 23.60
N ASP A 4 -32.68 34.20 24.08
CA ASP A 4 -31.90 33.10 24.62
C ASP A 4 -31.00 32.57 23.50
N LEU A 5 -29.68 32.70 23.67
CA LEU A 5 -28.70 32.20 22.73
C LEU A 5 -28.88 30.67 22.63
N ASP A 6 -29.05 30.15 21.42
CA ASP A 6 -29.04 28.72 21.14
C ASP A 6 -27.62 28.27 20.73
N LEU A 7 -27.42 26.97 20.50
CA LEU A 7 -26.10 26.42 20.16
C LEU A 7 -25.55 27.03 18.86
N SER A 8 -26.40 27.20 17.84
CA SER A 8 -26.01 27.82 16.57
C SER A 8 -25.60 29.28 16.76
N GLY A 9 -26.34 30.05 17.55
CA GLY A 9 -25.99 31.41 17.95
C GLY A 9 -24.67 31.47 18.73
N ALA A 10 -24.43 30.53 19.65
CA ALA A 10 -23.19 30.43 20.39
C ALA A 10 -21.99 30.09 19.50
N LEU A 11 -22.14 29.19 18.54
CA LEU A 11 -21.10 28.86 17.55
C LEU A 11 -20.77 30.04 16.64
N ASN A 12 -21.79 30.79 16.19
CA ASN A 12 -21.58 32.01 15.41
C ASN A 12 -20.83 33.07 16.22
N LEU A 13 -21.19 33.23 17.49
CA LEU A 13 -20.51 34.14 18.41
C LEU A 13 -19.06 33.72 18.66
N TRP A 14 -18.77 32.41 18.71
CA TRP A 14 -17.42 31.88 18.78
C TRP A 14 -16.58 32.18 17.53
N VAL A 15 -17.15 32.03 16.34
CA VAL A 15 -16.48 32.39 15.07
C VAL A 15 -16.19 33.90 15.04
N GLU A 16 -17.15 34.71 15.47
CA GLU A 16 -16.99 36.17 15.55
C GLU A 16 -15.89 36.59 16.54
N LEU A 17 -15.86 35.97 17.73
CA LEU A 17 -14.87 36.26 18.77
C LEU A 17 -13.46 35.81 18.40
N SER A 18 -13.35 34.64 17.77
CA SER A 18 -12.06 34.09 17.37
C SER A 18 -11.49 34.79 16.12
N GLY A 19 -12.35 35.38 15.29
CA GLY A 19 -11.97 36.07 14.05
C GLY A 19 -11.52 35.13 12.92
N VAL A 20 -11.54 33.82 13.17
CA VAL A 20 -11.16 32.79 12.20
C VAL A 20 -12.43 32.16 11.66
N ASP A 21 -12.65 32.34 10.37
CA ASP A 21 -13.75 31.68 9.68
C ASP A 21 -13.34 30.25 9.33
N PRO A 22 -14.02 29.22 9.89
CA PRO A 22 -13.69 27.83 9.66
C PRO A 22 -13.91 27.37 8.21
N SER A 23 -14.58 28.17 7.37
CA SER A 23 -14.85 27.88 5.96
C SER A 23 -13.79 28.40 4.98
N LYS A 24 -12.82 29.20 5.44
CA LYS A 24 -11.75 29.73 4.58
C LYS A 24 -10.80 28.62 4.12
N THR A 25 -10.14 28.83 2.98
CA THR A 25 -9.17 27.89 2.39
C THR A 25 -7.71 28.31 2.61
N SER A 26 -7.47 29.52 3.12
CA SER A 26 -6.13 30.08 3.38
C SER A 26 -6.05 30.66 4.78
N PHE A 27 -4.96 30.37 5.50
CA PHE A 27 -4.80 30.69 6.91
C PHE A 27 -3.40 31.20 7.22
N THR A 28 -3.29 32.07 8.22
CA THR A 28 -2.00 32.49 8.77
C THR A 28 -1.52 31.48 9.81
N TRP A 29 -0.22 31.50 10.14
CA TRP A 29 0.33 30.65 11.20
C TRP A 29 -0.35 30.85 12.56
N GLY A 30 -0.87 32.04 12.85
CA GLY A 30 -1.61 32.33 14.09
C GLY A 30 -3.00 31.69 14.15
N ASP A 31 -3.59 31.35 13.00
CA ASP A 31 -4.95 30.80 12.92
C ASP A 31 -4.99 29.28 13.18
N LEU A 32 -3.84 28.61 13.11
CA LEU A 32 -3.74 27.14 13.19
C LEU A 32 -4.28 26.59 14.52
N GLY A 33 -3.99 27.24 15.65
CA GLY A 33 -4.49 26.81 16.96
C GLY A 33 -6.02 26.91 17.08
N ILE A 34 -6.61 27.96 16.49
CA ILE A 34 -8.06 28.18 16.48
C ILE A 34 -8.74 27.19 15.54
N LEU A 35 -8.11 26.87 14.40
CA LEU A 35 -8.61 25.82 13.50
C LEU A 35 -8.68 24.45 14.16
N ASP A 36 -7.67 24.09 14.94
CA ASP A 36 -7.70 22.82 15.67
C ASP A 36 -8.81 22.81 16.73
N MET A 37 -9.10 23.94 17.37
CA MET A 37 -10.26 24.10 18.26
C MET A 37 -11.59 23.96 17.49
N HIS A 38 -11.73 24.57 16.31
CA HIS A 38 -12.92 24.42 15.46
C HIS A 38 -13.12 22.97 15.02
N ARG A 39 -12.05 22.30 14.58
CA ARG A 39 -12.09 20.89 14.18
C ARG A 39 -12.52 20.00 15.34
N ALA A 40 -11.93 20.19 16.53
CA ALA A 40 -12.28 19.43 17.72
C ALA A 40 -13.74 19.61 18.14
N LEU A 41 -14.26 20.84 18.09
CA LEU A 41 -15.64 21.16 18.43
C LEU A 41 -16.63 20.59 17.41
N LYS A 42 -16.34 20.77 16.12
CA LYS A 42 -17.16 20.22 15.04
C LYS A 42 -17.23 18.69 15.11
N GLU A 43 -16.07 18.04 15.23
CA GLU A 43 -15.99 16.59 15.37
C GLU A 43 -16.80 16.09 16.58
N ALA A 44 -16.72 16.76 17.72
CA ALA A 44 -17.48 16.37 18.90
C ALA A 44 -19.00 16.49 18.74
N LEU A 45 -19.47 17.52 18.02
CA LEU A 45 -20.90 17.71 17.71
C LEU A 45 -21.39 16.72 16.66
N ASP A 46 -20.56 16.40 15.67
CA ASP A 46 -20.88 15.42 14.62
C ASP A 46 -20.96 13.98 15.19
N LEU A 47 -20.13 13.67 16.20
CA LEU A 47 -20.02 12.35 16.82
C LEU A 47 -21.05 12.08 17.93
N ASP A 48 -21.48 13.10 18.68
CA ASP A 48 -22.34 12.95 19.85
C ASP A 48 -23.65 13.74 19.74
N HIS A 49 -24.72 13.05 19.34
CA HIS A 49 -26.05 13.63 19.21
C HIS A 49 -26.67 14.10 20.54
N THR A 50 -26.11 13.72 21.69
CA THR A 50 -26.58 14.21 22.99
C THR A 50 -26.09 15.63 23.31
N GLU A 51 -25.21 16.19 22.47
CA GLU A 51 -24.56 17.50 22.63
C GLU A 51 -23.70 17.64 23.90
N ILE A 52 -23.57 16.60 24.72
CA ILE A 52 -22.82 16.62 25.97
C ILE A 52 -21.33 16.83 25.68
N THR A 53 -20.77 16.00 24.80
CA THR A 53 -19.34 16.05 24.46
C THR A 53 -19.00 17.37 23.77
N GLY A 54 -19.86 17.82 22.86
CA GLY A 54 -19.74 19.12 22.19
C GLY A 54 -19.76 20.28 23.17
N SER A 55 -20.71 20.32 24.11
CA SER A 55 -20.82 21.38 25.13
C SER A 55 -19.59 21.47 26.04
N LEU A 56 -19.07 20.31 26.48
CA LEU A 56 -17.89 20.26 27.35
C LEU A 56 -16.62 20.69 26.60
N ILE A 57 -16.45 20.26 25.35
CA ILE A 57 -15.34 20.73 24.50
C ILE A 57 -15.49 22.22 24.22
N PHE A 58 -16.71 22.71 23.97
CA PHE A 58 -16.95 24.13 23.71
C PHE A 58 -16.52 24.98 24.92
N GLN A 59 -16.92 24.58 26.12
CA GLN A 59 -16.51 25.24 27.36
C GLN A 59 -14.97 25.28 27.51
N TYR A 60 -14.29 24.18 27.16
CA TYR A 60 -12.84 24.10 27.20
C TYR A 60 -12.16 25.03 26.19
N VAL A 61 -12.51 24.94 24.90
CA VAL A 61 -11.86 25.73 23.85
C VAL A 61 -12.08 27.22 24.07
N THR A 62 -13.28 27.62 24.52
CA THR A 62 -13.57 29.01 24.87
C THR A 62 -12.75 29.47 26.08
N SER A 63 -12.60 28.64 27.11
CA SER A 63 -11.78 28.98 28.28
C SER A 63 -10.30 29.13 27.93
N GLU A 64 -9.73 28.19 27.17
CA GLU A 64 -8.33 28.25 26.75
C GLU A 64 -8.05 29.45 25.84
N TYR A 65 -8.96 29.75 24.92
CA TYR A 65 -8.82 30.93 24.06
C TYR A 65 -8.82 32.22 24.87
N PHE A 66 -9.77 32.40 25.79
CA PHE A 66 -9.84 33.62 26.60
C PHE A 66 -8.68 33.78 27.59
N LYS A 67 -8.12 32.69 28.14
CA LYS A 67 -6.90 32.78 28.97
C LYS A 67 -5.71 33.33 28.21
N ASN A 68 -5.63 33.06 26.91
CA ASN A 68 -4.53 33.50 26.05
C ASN A 68 -4.83 34.83 25.34
N ARG A 69 -6.03 35.39 25.51
CA ARG A 69 -6.42 36.69 24.96
C ARG A 69 -6.12 37.80 25.97
N SER A 70 -5.38 38.82 25.52
CA SER A 70 -5.08 40.01 26.30
C SER A 70 -5.34 41.29 25.51
N PHE A 71 -5.52 42.39 26.21
CA PHE A 71 -5.62 43.74 25.67
C PHE A 71 -4.58 44.62 26.36
N SER A 72 -3.89 45.46 25.60
CA SER A 72 -3.00 46.47 26.15
C SER A 72 -3.77 47.67 26.71
N VAL A 73 -3.14 48.41 27.63
CA VAL A 73 -3.72 49.67 28.14
C VAL A 73 -3.92 50.68 27.00
N GLN A 74 -3.01 50.70 26.01
CA GLN A 74 -3.13 51.55 24.82
C GLN A 74 -4.38 51.21 24.00
N GLU A 75 -4.66 49.93 23.74
CA GLU A 75 -5.86 49.49 23.00
C GLU A 75 -7.16 49.84 23.74
N LEU A 76 -7.16 49.75 25.07
CA LEU A 76 -8.30 50.15 25.91
C LEU A 76 -8.59 51.65 25.82
N LEU A 77 -7.56 52.49 25.69
CA LEU A 77 -7.70 53.94 25.58
C LEU A 77 -8.04 54.39 24.16
N ASP A 78 -7.45 53.77 23.14
CA ASP A 78 -7.61 54.17 21.74
C ASP A 78 -8.91 53.63 21.11
N LYS A 79 -9.40 52.46 21.56
CA LYS A 79 -10.56 51.78 20.98
C LYS A 79 -11.52 51.21 22.05
N PRO A 80 -12.01 52.05 22.99
CA PRO A 80 -12.82 51.58 24.13
C PRO A 80 -14.10 50.85 23.71
N ASP A 81 -14.78 51.33 22.67
CA ASP A 81 -16.04 50.74 22.20
C ASP A 81 -15.86 49.33 21.62
N GLN A 82 -14.77 49.11 20.85
CA GLN A 82 -14.47 47.80 20.26
C GLN A 82 -14.12 46.77 21.33
N VAL A 83 -13.34 47.16 22.34
CA VAL A 83 -13.00 46.27 23.45
C VAL A 83 -14.25 45.97 24.29
N SER A 84 -15.09 46.97 24.54
CA SER A 84 -16.36 46.80 25.26
C SER A 84 -17.32 45.85 24.53
N GLU A 85 -17.46 45.98 23.21
CA GLU A 85 -18.28 45.08 22.39
C GLU A 85 -17.74 43.64 22.43
N TYR A 86 -16.43 43.45 22.30
CA TYR A 86 -15.79 42.14 22.42
C TYR A 86 -16.06 41.49 23.78
N LEU A 87 -15.93 42.26 24.87
CA LEU A 87 -16.19 41.77 26.22
C LEU A 87 -17.68 41.43 26.42
N ALA A 88 -18.59 42.20 25.84
CA ALA A 88 -20.03 41.91 25.88
C ALA A 88 -20.37 40.59 25.17
N LYS A 89 -19.81 40.36 23.98
CA LYS A 89 -19.93 39.10 23.23
C LYS A 89 -19.31 37.93 24.01
N SER A 90 -18.12 38.12 24.58
CA SER A 90 -17.47 37.11 25.41
C SER A 90 -18.31 36.74 26.64
N ALA A 91 -18.91 37.73 27.31
CA ALA A 91 -19.80 37.51 28.44
C ALA A 91 -21.09 36.77 28.06
N ALA A 92 -21.67 37.08 26.89
CA ALA A 92 -22.82 36.35 26.37
C ALA A 92 -22.50 34.87 26.11
N LEU A 93 -21.35 34.58 25.49
CA LEU A 93 -20.89 33.21 25.25
C LEU A 93 -20.66 32.45 26.58
N LEU A 94 -19.97 33.08 27.55
CA LEU A 94 -19.72 32.47 28.85
C LEU A 94 -21.01 32.20 29.63
N ARG A 95 -22.01 33.09 29.54
CA ARG A 95 -23.34 32.87 30.16
C ARG A 95 -24.04 31.66 29.56
N PHE A 96 -23.99 31.49 28.23
CA PHE A 96 -24.52 30.31 27.56
C PHE A 96 -23.84 29.03 28.06
N LEU A 97 -22.51 29.00 28.09
CA LEU A 97 -21.72 27.84 28.52
C LEU A 97 -21.83 27.54 30.03
N SER A 98 -22.26 28.52 30.82
CA SER A 98 -22.45 28.40 32.28
C SER A 98 -23.91 28.15 32.68
N ARG A 99 -24.78 27.83 31.71
CA ARG A 99 -26.17 27.43 31.99
C ARG A 99 -26.20 26.23 32.95
N ASP A 100 -27.20 26.22 33.82
CA ASP A 100 -27.33 25.19 34.85
C ASP A 100 -27.51 23.80 34.25
N GLU A 101 -28.16 23.71 33.08
CA GLU A 101 -28.34 22.47 32.34
C GLU A 101 -26.99 21.84 31.93
N ILE A 102 -26.11 22.62 31.31
CA ILE A 102 -24.77 22.17 30.87
C ILE A 102 -23.92 21.77 32.07
N THR A 103 -23.96 22.57 33.13
CA THR A 103 -23.18 22.33 34.35
C THR A 103 -23.68 21.07 35.10
N LYS A 104 -24.98 20.83 35.09
CA LYS A 104 -25.60 19.63 35.67
C LYS A 104 -25.21 18.38 34.90
N ILE A 105 -25.32 18.40 33.58
CA ILE A 105 -24.90 17.31 32.68
C ILE A 105 -23.43 16.93 32.93
N SER A 106 -22.55 17.94 33.02
CA SER A 106 -21.11 17.74 33.29
C SER A 106 -20.88 17.00 34.62
N ARG A 107 -21.56 17.44 35.68
CA ARG A 107 -21.46 16.84 37.01
C ARG A 107 -21.98 15.40 37.05
N GLU A 108 -23.14 15.16 36.44
CA GLU A 108 -23.75 13.83 36.35
C GLU A 108 -22.85 12.87 35.56
N PHE A 109 -22.28 13.34 34.46
CA PHE A 109 -21.34 12.54 33.67
C PHE A 109 -20.09 12.15 34.46
N SER A 110 -19.44 13.13 35.13
CA SER A 110 -18.30 12.86 36.00
C SER A 110 -18.63 11.88 37.13
N ALA A 111 -19.80 12.01 37.76
CA ALA A 111 -20.25 11.12 38.83
C ALA A 111 -20.49 9.69 38.33
N ASN A 112 -21.15 9.55 37.17
CA ASN A 112 -21.37 8.25 36.53
C ASN A 112 -20.05 7.58 36.14
N MET A 113 -19.09 8.35 35.61
CA MET A 113 -17.76 7.86 35.28
C MET A 113 -16.99 7.37 36.51
N ALA A 114 -17.03 8.13 37.61
CA ALA A 114 -16.41 7.72 38.88
C ALA A 114 -16.96 6.36 39.37
N LYS A 115 -18.30 6.20 39.31
CA LYS A 115 -18.98 4.96 39.71
C LYS A 115 -18.62 3.79 38.78
N ALA A 116 -18.52 4.02 37.48
CA ALA A 116 -18.11 2.99 36.53
C ALA A 116 -16.67 2.52 36.78
N LEU A 117 -15.75 3.44 37.04
CA LEU A 117 -14.35 3.14 37.34
C LEU A 117 -14.16 2.37 38.64
N GLU A 118 -15.02 2.60 39.64
CA GLU A 118 -15.05 1.84 40.90
C GLU A 118 -15.31 0.34 40.66
N VAL A 119 -16.18 -0.02 39.71
CA VAL A 119 -16.47 -1.42 39.34
C VAL A 119 -15.21 -2.13 38.81
N TYR A 120 -14.35 -1.40 38.11
CA TYR A 120 -13.08 -1.91 37.58
C TYR A 120 -11.93 -1.82 38.59
N GLY A 121 -12.15 -1.25 39.78
CA GLY A 121 -11.12 -1.03 40.79
C GLY A 121 -10.09 0.03 40.40
N ALA A 122 -10.47 0.96 39.51
CA ALA A 122 -9.60 1.98 38.94
C ALA A 122 -9.82 3.36 39.62
N THR A 123 -9.61 3.43 40.92
CA THR A 123 -9.89 4.63 41.74
C THR A 123 -8.64 5.39 42.19
N GLY A 124 -7.50 5.15 41.54
CA GLY A 124 -6.26 5.86 41.84
C GLY A 124 -6.36 7.37 41.61
N GLU A 125 -5.54 8.15 42.32
CA GLU A 125 -5.60 9.62 42.29
C GLU A 125 -5.42 10.18 40.86
N ASP A 126 -4.53 9.59 40.07
CA ASP A 126 -4.31 9.99 38.67
C ASP A 126 -5.59 9.85 37.83
N VAL A 127 -6.36 8.76 38.03
CA VAL A 127 -7.65 8.54 37.36
C VAL A 127 -8.68 9.55 37.85
N MET A 128 -8.79 9.72 39.17
CA MET A 128 -9.75 10.65 39.75
C MET A 128 -9.44 12.12 39.44
N SER A 129 -8.19 12.45 39.13
CA SER A 129 -7.79 13.78 38.63
C SER A 129 -8.38 14.06 37.24
N ILE A 130 -8.44 13.04 36.37
CA ILE A 130 -9.07 13.13 35.04
C ILE A 130 -10.58 13.27 35.20
N VAL A 131 -11.20 12.46 36.06
CA VAL A 131 -12.66 12.50 36.29
C VAL A 131 -13.13 13.86 36.84
N ARG A 132 -12.30 14.51 37.66
CA ARG A 132 -12.53 15.87 38.18
C ARG A 132 -12.24 16.97 37.17
N ALA A 133 -11.72 16.65 35.99
CA ALA A 133 -11.38 17.59 34.93
C ALA A 133 -12.33 17.39 33.72
N PRO A 134 -13.47 18.12 33.65
CA PRO A 134 -14.49 17.90 32.62
C PRO A 134 -13.97 17.97 31.19
N HIS A 135 -13.00 18.85 30.92
CA HIS A 135 -12.37 18.98 29.60
C HIS A 135 -11.60 17.73 29.18
N ARG A 136 -10.84 17.10 30.09
CA ARG A 136 -10.11 15.86 29.80
C ARG A 136 -11.07 14.71 29.55
N LEU A 137 -12.13 14.63 30.34
CA LEU A 137 -13.20 13.66 30.14
C LEU A 137 -13.87 13.81 28.77
N ALA A 138 -14.14 15.05 28.35
CA ALA A 138 -14.77 15.32 27.07
C ALA A 138 -13.88 14.94 25.88
N LEU A 139 -12.57 15.24 25.96
CA LEU A 139 -11.60 14.82 24.95
C LEU A 139 -11.53 13.30 24.83
N LEU A 140 -11.47 12.58 25.95
CA LEU A 140 -11.46 11.11 25.95
C LEU A 140 -12.79 10.52 25.43
N ARG A 141 -13.93 11.14 25.76
CA ARG A 141 -15.24 10.71 25.25
C ARG A 141 -15.36 10.92 23.74
N ARG A 142 -14.93 12.08 23.22
CA ARG A 142 -14.84 12.34 21.78
C ARG A 142 -13.98 11.28 21.10
N ASP A 143 -12.80 11.00 21.66
CA ASP A 143 -11.88 10.01 21.10
C ASP A 143 -12.45 8.59 21.17
N ALA A 144 -13.26 8.26 22.18
CA ALA A 144 -14.02 7.01 22.26
C ALA A 144 -15.07 6.91 21.15
N PHE A 145 -15.89 7.95 20.92
CA PHE A 145 -16.83 7.97 19.80
C PHE A 145 -16.13 7.86 18.44
N ARG A 146 -15.03 8.61 18.26
CA ARG A 146 -14.21 8.53 17.05
C ARG A 146 -13.69 7.11 16.83
N THR A 147 -13.20 6.47 17.89
CA THR A 147 -12.73 5.08 17.80
C THR A 147 -13.87 4.13 17.47
N LEU A 148 -15.05 4.31 18.06
CA LEU A 148 -16.24 3.51 17.76
C LEU A 148 -16.67 3.59 16.27
N GLN A 149 -16.42 4.71 15.61
CA GLN A 149 -16.67 4.85 14.17
C GLN A 149 -15.55 4.27 13.30
N ASN A 150 -14.30 4.37 13.75
CA ASN A 150 -13.13 4.03 12.94
C ASN A 150 -12.67 2.57 13.02
N LEU A 151 -12.94 1.86 14.13
CA LEU A 151 -12.56 0.46 14.25
C LEU A 151 -13.37 -0.41 13.29
N SER A 152 -12.73 -1.46 12.78
CA SER A 152 -13.37 -2.44 11.89
C SER A 152 -14.15 -3.47 12.69
N VAL A 153 -15.39 -3.76 12.27
CA VAL A 153 -16.28 -4.73 12.91
C VAL A 153 -16.34 -6.00 12.08
N HIS A 154 -16.07 -7.14 12.71
CA HIS A 154 -16.10 -8.47 12.10
C HIS A 154 -16.97 -9.42 12.92
N GLN A 155 -18.05 -9.94 12.33
CA GLN A 155 -18.93 -10.91 12.99
C GLN A 155 -18.60 -12.33 12.54
N PHE A 156 -18.20 -13.22 13.44
CA PHE A 156 -17.82 -14.61 13.13
C PHE A 156 -18.94 -15.62 13.36
N LEU A 157 -19.85 -15.33 14.31
CA LEU A 157 -21.03 -16.14 14.58
C LEU A 157 -22.27 -15.24 14.62
N SER A 158 -23.37 -15.73 14.06
CA SER A 158 -24.69 -15.11 14.14
C SER A 158 -25.68 -16.10 14.74
N GLY A 159 -26.39 -15.66 15.77
CA GLY A 159 -27.33 -16.47 16.54
C GLY A 159 -28.23 -15.63 17.42
N ALA A 160 -29.00 -16.28 18.29
CA ALA A 160 -29.85 -15.57 19.24
C ALA A 160 -28.99 -14.77 20.25
N PRO A 161 -29.29 -13.49 20.51
CA PRO A 161 -28.65 -12.75 21.58
C PRO A 161 -29.01 -13.34 22.95
N GLU A 162 -28.28 -12.94 23.98
CA GLU A 162 -28.70 -13.21 25.36
C GLU A 162 -30.06 -12.58 25.65
N LYS A 163 -30.74 -13.11 26.67
CA LYS A 163 -31.98 -12.50 27.15
C LYS A 163 -31.70 -11.10 27.73
N PRO A 164 -32.65 -10.15 27.65
CA PRO A 164 -32.45 -8.78 28.13
C PRO A 164 -32.04 -8.65 29.61
N GLU A 165 -32.36 -9.65 30.45
CA GLU A 165 -32.01 -9.64 31.87
C GLU A 165 -30.54 -10.03 32.14
N VAL A 166 -29.87 -10.65 31.16
CA VAL A 166 -28.49 -11.11 31.28
C VAL A 166 -27.54 -9.94 31.04
N LYS A 167 -26.85 -9.53 32.10
CA LYS A 167 -25.80 -8.52 32.01
C LYS A 167 -24.50 -9.14 31.48
N PRO A 168 -23.78 -8.45 30.59
CA PRO A 168 -22.52 -8.94 30.07
C PRO A 168 -21.43 -8.97 31.13
N VAL A 169 -20.55 -9.96 31.00
CA VAL A 169 -19.35 -10.09 31.83
C VAL A 169 -18.21 -9.29 31.20
N TYR A 170 -17.68 -8.30 31.91
CA TYR A 170 -16.50 -7.57 31.44
C TYR A 170 -15.21 -8.26 31.91
N GLY A 171 -14.33 -8.53 30.95
CA GLY A 171 -12.97 -8.98 31.25
C GLY A 171 -12.22 -7.92 32.05
N LYS A 172 -11.70 -8.28 33.21
CA LYS A 172 -10.93 -7.35 34.07
C LYS A 172 -9.45 -7.23 33.68
N GLN A 173 -9.03 -7.95 32.64
CA GLN A 173 -7.66 -8.04 32.20
C GLN A 173 -7.57 -7.84 30.69
N VAL A 174 -6.41 -7.38 30.24
CA VAL A 174 -6.00 -7.46 28.84
C VAL A 174 -5.42 -8.85 28.60
N TYR A 175 -5.94 -9.58 27.61
CA TYR A 175 -5.47 -10.92 27.28
C TYR A 175 -4.56 -10.91 26.05
N ARG A 176 -3.52 -11.73 26.07
CA ARG A 176 -2.63 -11.97 24.93
C ARG A 176 -3.04 -13.23 24.19
N TRP A 177 -3.08 -13.11 22.88
CA TRP A 177 -3.31 -14.20 21.95
C TRP A 177 -2.20 -14.28 20.92
N ASP A 178 -1.74 -15.49 20.67
CA ASP A 178 -0.74 -15.76 19.64
C ASP A 178 -1.33 -15.67 18.20
N ASN A 179 -2.66 -15.74 18.05
CA ASN A 179 -3.40 -15.49 16.81
C ASN A 179 -4.91 -15.30 17.09
N ILE A 180 -5.66 -14.78 16.11
CA ILE A 180 -7.11 -14.56 16.22
C ILE A 180 -7.90 -15.86 16.35
N ASN A 181 -7.51 -16.94 15.65
CA ASN A 181 -8.23 -18.22 15.67
C ASN A 181 -8.29 -18.80 17.08
N SER A 182 -7.18 -18.73 17.81
CA SER A 182 -7.08 -19.14 19.23
C SER A 182 -8.04 -18.35 20.11
N MET A 183 -8.10 -17.03 19.91
CA MET A 183 -9.01 -16.14 20.62
C MET A 183 -10.46 -16.51 20.34
N LEU A 184 -10.85 -16.65 19.07
CA LEU A 184 -12.22 -16.98 18.67
C LEU A 184 -12.67 -18.31 19.28
N LYS A 185 -11.83 -19.35 19.21
CA LYS A 185 -12.12 -20.66 19.81
C LYS A 185 -12.33 -20.57 21.32
N ALA A 186 -11.48 -19.83 22.03
CA ALA A 186 -11.61 -19.68 23.47
C ALA A 186 -12.87 -18.89 23.89
N LEU A 187 -13.24 -17.85 23.12
CA LEU A 187 -14.40 -17.01 23.41
C LEU A 187 -15.72 -17.77 23.35
N ILE A 188 -15.82 -18.81 22.51
CA ILE A 188 -16.98 -19.71 22.47
C ILE A 188 -17.22 -20.36 23.84
N SER A 189 -16.17 -20.59 24.63
CA SER A 189 -16.27 -21.18 25.97
C SER A 189 -16.40 -20.14 27.10
N MET A 190 -16.23 -18.84 26.82
CA MET A 190 -16.31 -17.77 27.81
C MET A 190 -17.73 -17.22 27.96
N PRO A 191 -18.18 -16.79 29.15
CA PRO A 191 -19.51 -16.19 29.30
C PRO A 191 -19.72 -14.99 28.37
N SER A 192 -20.97 -14.75 27.98
CA SER A 192 -21.36 -13.61 27.15
C SER A 192 -20.94 -12.30 27.83
N GLY A 193 -20.23 -11.45 27.08
CA GLY A 193 -19.41 -10.39 27.64
C GLY A 193 -18.49 -9.71 26.65
N VAL A 194 -17.64 -8.82 27.17
CA VAL A 194 -16.66 -8.06 26.40
C VAL A 194 -15.26 -8.23 27.00
N THR A 195 -14.27 -8.53 26.18
CA THR A 195 -12.85 -8.64 26.58
C THR A 195 -11.96 -7.76 25.72
N VAL A 196 -10.85 -7.30 26.31
CA VAL A 196 -9.81 -6.52 25.60
C VAL A 196 -8.63 -7.45 25.31
N ASN A 197 -8.24 -7.52 24.04
CA ASN A 197 -7.32 -8.55 23.55
C ASN A 197 -6.20 -7.91 22.73
N LEU A 198 -4.97 -8.37 22.94
CA LEU A 198 -3.81 -8.13 22.08
C LEU A 198 -3.56 -9.39 21.26
N ILE A 199 -3.65 -9.27 19.94
CA ILE A 199 -3.28 -10.33 18.99
C ILE A 199 -1.87 -10.03 18.51
N VAL A 200 -0.95 -10.95 18.77
CA VAL A 200 0.47 -10.78 18.43
C VAL A 200 0.77 -11.45 17.10
N HIS A 201 1.42 -10.74 16.20
CA HIS A 201 1.92 -11.34 14.96
C HIS A 201 3.22 -12.12 15.25
N PRO A 202 3.39 -13.34 14.72
CA PRO A 202 4.49 -14.23 15.12
C PRO A 202 5.89 -13.73 14.74
N THR A 203 6.00 -12.91 13.70
CA THR A 203 7.29 -12.49 13.12
C THR A 203 7.47 -10.97 13.00
N ASP A 204 6.40 -10.18 13.15
CA ASP A 204 6.42 -8.73 12.88
C ASP A 204 5.59 -7.98 13.94
N PRO A 205 6.23 -7.39 14.98
CA PRO A 205 5.51 -6.74 16.06
C PRO A 205 4.61 -5.59 15.58
N TYR A 206 4.95 -4.91 14.47
CA TYR A 206 4.18 -3.79 13.95
C TYR A 206 2.82 -4.20 13.37
N ARG A 207 2.65 -5.49 13.04
CA ARG A 207 1.37 -6.08 12.58
C ARG A 207 0.50 -6.57 13.74
N SER A 208 0.99 -6.51 14.97
CA SER A 208 0.17 -6.82 16.14
C SER A 208 -0.94 -5.78 16.31
N TYR A 209 -2.06 -6.20 16.87
CA TYR A 209 -3.23 -5.34 16.98
C TYR A 209 -4.10 -5.64 18.19
N PHE A 210 -4.86 -4.63 18.59
CA PHE A 210 -5.82 -4.75 19.66
C PHE A 210 -7.22 -5.01 19.09
N ALA A 211 -8.02 -5.73 19.87
CA ALA A 211 -9.41 -5.92 19.58
C ALA A 211 -10.24 -6.01 20.86
N PHE A 212 -11.44 -5.46 20.80
CA PHE A 212 -12.52 -5.90 21.66
C PHE A 212 -13.12 -7.16 21.06
N ALA A 213 -13.27 -8.19 21.87
CA ALA A 213 -14.05 -9.34 21.50
C ALA A 213 -15.35 -9.35 22.29
N ILE A 214 -16.46 -9.50 21.58
CA ILE A 214 -17.80 -9.30 22.10
C ILE A 214 -18.59 -10.57 21.83
N ARG A 215 -19.05 -11.23 22.89
CA ARG A 215 -19.93 -12.38 22.80
C ARG A 215 -21.29 -12.01 23.38
N ASN A 216 -22.34 -12.05 22.58
CA ASN A 216 -23.72 -11.84 23.01
C ASN A 216 -24.56 -13.06 22.60
N GLY A 217 -24.64 -14.05 23.49
CA GLY A 217 -25.36 -15.29 23.25
C GLY A 217 -24.68 -16.12 22.17
N GLY A 218 -25.38 -16.36 21.06
CA GLY A 218 -24.86 -16.99 19.85
C GLY A 218 -24.13 -16.05 18.89
N ASN A 219 -24.04 -14.76 19.20
CA ASN A 219 -23.31 -13.78 18.39
C ASN A 219 -21.87 -13.60 18.89
N LEU A 220 -20.91 -13.55 17.96
CA LEU A 220 -19.50 -13.33 18.24
C LEU A 220 -18.93 -12.27 17.30
N PHE A 221 -18.48 -11.15 17.86
CA PHE A 221 -17.89 -10.04 17.14
C PHE A 221 -16.45 -9.78 17.58
N VAL A 222 -15.64 -9.30 16.64
CA VAL A 222 -14.31 -8.73 16.87
C VAL A 222 -14.33 -7.30 16.35
N PHE A 223 -13.93 -6.37 17.20
CA PHE A 223 -13.90 -4.95 16.92
C PHE A 223 -12.48 -4.42 17.12
N THR A 224 -11.78 -4.15 16.02
CA THR A 224 -10.31 -4.10 16.01
C THR A 224 -9.74 -2.85 15.37
N ASP A 225 -8.53 -2.49 15.80
CA ASP A 225 -7.75 -1.38 15.24
C ASP A 225 -6.80 -1.83 14.11
N LYS A 226 -6.91 -3.09 13.66
CA LYS A 226 -6.21 -3.55 12.47
C LYS A 226 -6.69 -2.76 11.25
N ASP A 227 -5.77 -2.02 10.62
CA ASP A 227 -6.06 -1.21 9.44
C ASP A 227 -6.49 -2.11 8.27
N LYS A 228 -7.46 -1.64 7.47
CA LYS A 228 -7.83 -2.30 6.22
C LYS A 228 -6.76 -2.03 5.18
N THR A 229 -6.06 -3.07 4.77
CA THR A 229 -5.03 -2.99 3.75
C THR A 229 -5.64 -3.03 2.34
N PRO A 230 -5.04 -2.35 1.35
CA PRO A 230 -5.52 -2.43 -0.03
C PRO A 230 -5.51 -3.85 -0.58
N HIS A 231 -4.49 -4.63 -0.23
CA HIS A 231 -4.27 -6.02 -0.67
C HIS A 231 -3.33 -6.75 0.30
N PRO A 232 -3.27 -8.09 0.29
CA PRO A 232 -2.58 -8.86 1.34
C PRO A 232 -1.07 -8.60 1.39
N LEU A 233 -0.43 -8.32 0.25
CA LEU A 233 1.01 -8.00 0.20
C LEU A 233 1.38 -6.59 0.68
N SER A 234 0.44 -5.67 0.93
CA SER A 234 0.79 -4.26 1.15
C SER A 234 1.58 -4.03 2.43
N GLU A 235 1.33 -4.84 3.46
CA GLU A 235 2.06 -4.81 4.72
C GLU A 235 3.51 -5.29 4.57
N ASP A 236 3.80 -6.19 3.62
CA ASP A 236 5.16 -6.64 3.31
C ASP A 236 5.96 -5.58 2.54
N LEU A 237 5.26 -4.72 1.78
CA LEU A 237 5.86 -3.72 0.91
C LEU A 237 6.06 -2.36 1.60
N THR A 238 5.47 -2.13 2.77
CA THR A 238 5.64 -0.87 3.50
C THR A 238 7.07 -0.72 4.02
N ARG A 239 7.69 0.43 3.73
CA ARG A 239 9.03 0.77 4.24
C ARG A 239 9.00 1.38 5.64
N ARG A 240 7.83 1.80 6.13
CA ARG A 240 7.65 2.54 7.39
C ARG A 240 6.50 1.99 8.23
N PRO A 241 6.57 0.71 8.66
CA PRO A 241 5.56 0.11 9.53
C PRO A 241 5.45 0.84 10.88
N ASP A 242 6.54 1.47 11.34
CA ASP A 242 6.57 2.36 12.51
C ASP A 242 5.58 3.53 12.40
N LYS A 243 5.47 4.15 11.22
CA LYS A 243 4.54 5.26 11.00
C LYS A 243 3.09 4.82 10.99
N VAL A 244 2.81 3.61 10.51
CA VAL A 244 1.45 3.02 10.54
C VAL A 244 1.03 2.78 11.98
N LEU A 245 1.92 2.19 12.78
CA LEU A 245 1.66 1.97 14.21
C LEU A 245 1.48 3.30 14.97
N ALA A 246 2.34 4.28 14.74
CA ALA A 246 2.20 5.61 15.35
C ALA A 246 0.88 6.30 14.97
N ALA A 247 0.42 6.12 13.72
CA ALA A 247 -0.89 6.62 13.30
C ALA A 247 -2.06 5.90 13.99
N ARG A 248 -1.94 4.60 14.29
CA ARG A 248 -2.92 3.86 15.09
C ARG A 248 -2.90 4.33 16.56
N GLU A 249 -1.73 4.56 17.12
CA GLU A 249 -1.56 5.12 18.48
C GLU A 249 -2.11 6.54 18.61
N ALA A 250 -1.94 7.38 17.58
CA ALA A 250 -2.51 8.73 17.59
C ALA A 250 -4.05 8.75 17.47
N ARG A 251 -4.64 7.71 16.85
CA ARG A 251 -6.10 7.63 16.63
C ARG A 251 -6.85 7.00 17.81
N ASN A 252 -6.24 6.03 18.49
CA ASN A 252 -6.88 5.17 19.50
C ASN A 252 -6.10 5.19 20.84
N TRP A 253 -6.77 4.87 21.94
CA TRP A 253 -6.15 4.85 23.28
C TRP A 253 -5.92 3.44 23.85
N PHE A 254 -5.81 2.42 22.99
CA PHE A 254 -5.41 1.08 23.42
C PHE A 254 -4.06 1.10 24.17
N PRO A 255 -3.80 0.11 25.04
CA PRO A 255 -2.57 0.08 25.84
C PRO A 255 -1.38 -0.41 25.00
N TYR A 256 -0.97 0.39 24.00
CA TYR A 256 0.11 0.07 23.07
C TYR A 256 1.46 -0.17 23.76
N GLU A 257 1.65 0.32 25.00
CA GLU A 257 2.81 -0.06 25.81
C GLU A 257 2.91 -1.57 26.10
N LEU A 258 1.81 -2.31 25.99
CA LEU A 258 1.75 -3.76 26.20
C LEU A 258 2.11 -4.59 24.97
N MET A 259 2.31 -3.97 23.81
CA MET A 259 2.75 -4.71 22.62
C MET A 259 4.16 -5.30 22.77
N GLY A 260 4.88 -4.95 23.85
CA GLY A 260 6.10 -5.66 24.23
C GLY A 260 7.19 -5.52 23.18
N MET A 261 7.33 -4.32 22.60
CA MET A 261 8.42 -4.00 21.67
C MET A 261 9.76 -4.11 22.41
N ALA A 262 10.38 -5.29 22.34
CA ALA A 262 11.74 -5.51 22.83
C ALA A 262 12.72 -5.10 21.73
N PHE A 263 13.73 -4.30 22.08
CA PHE A 263 14.76 -3.85 21.16
C PHE A 263 16.01 -4.72 21.31
N THR A 264 16.62 -5.12 20.19
CA THR A 264 17.99 -5.63 20.19
C THR A 264 18.98 -4.49 20.50
N ASP A 265 20.24 -4.83 20.79
CA ASP A 265 21.32 -3.83 21.00
C ASP A 265 21.52 -2.89 19.78
N ASP A 266 21.12 -3.34 18.58
CA ASP A 266 21.10 -2.55 17.33
C ASP A 266 19.81 -1.75 17.11
N GLY A 267 18.90 -1.72 18.08
CA GLY A 267 17.63 -0.96 18.03
C GLY A 267 16.52 -1.59 17.17
N LYS A 268 16.63 -2.87 16.79
CA LYS A 268 15.57 -3.57 16.03
C LYS A 268 14.55 -4.21 16.98
N VAL A 269 13.27 -4.02 16.71
CA VAL A 269 12.19 -4.65 17.49
C VAL A 269 12.07 -6.13 17.12
N PHE A 270 11.98 -7.03 18.10
CA PHE A 270 11.74 -8.45 17.84
C PHE A 270 10.70 -9.08 18.78
N VAL A 271 10.05 -10.14 18.32
CA VAL A 271 9.14 -11.01 19.08
C VAL A 271 9.75 -12.40 19.13
N GLN A 272 9.69 -13.11 20.27
CA GLN A 272 10.10 -14.52 20.32
C GLN A 272 9.18 -15.36 19.44
N PRO A 273 9.71 -16.05 18.42
CA PRO A 273 8.90 -16.82 17.48
C PRO A 273 8.33 -18.08 18.14
N ILE A 274 7.18 -18.53 17.64
CA ILE A 274 6.54 -19.78 18.04
C ILE A 274 6.93 -20.85 17.01
N GLU A 275 7.65 -21.88 17.44
CA GLU A 275 7.95 -23.04 16.59
C GLU A 275 6.72 -23.97 16.56
N SER A 276 5.89 -23.86 15.53
CA SER A 276 4.79 -24.80 15.27
C SER A 276 4.71 -25.12 13.77
N ARG A 277 4.39 -26.39 13.45
CA ARG A 277 4.25 -26.89 12.08
C ARG A 277 2.81 -26.90 11.58
N ASP A 278 1.83 -26.70 12.46
CA ASP A 278 0.41 -26.70 12.15
C ASP A 278 0.01 -25.48 11.31
N LEU A 279 -1.09 -25.58 10.54
CA LEU A 279 -1.63 -24.46 9.76
C LEU A 279 -1.94 -23.26 10.67
N VAL A 280 -2.50 -23.54 11.84
CA VAL A 280 -2.70 -22.60 12.93
C VAL A 280 -2.31 -23.28 14.24
N SER A 281 -1.42 -22.64 15.00
CA SER A 281 -1.07 -23.10 16.35
C SER A 281 -2.08 -22.57 17.36
N TYR A 282 -2.99 -23.44 17.84
CA TYR A 282 -3.98 -23.06 18.86
C TYR A 282 -3.34 -22.91 20.24
N GLN A 283 -3.51 -21.74 20.86
CA GLN A 283 -3.02 -21.47 22.20
C GLN A 283 -3.73 -22.34 23.24
N SER A 284 -2.97 -23.05 24.07
CA SER A 284 -3.50 -24.02 25.04
C SER A 284 -4.12 -23.40 26.29
N SER A 285 -3.73 -22.18 26.67
CA SER A 285 -4.23 -21.50 27.86
C SER A 285 -4.32 -19.98 27.67
N ILE A 286 -5.32 -19.35 28.28
CA ILE A 286 -5.50 -17.89 28.25
C ILE A 286 -4.33 -17.23 28.99
N ARG A 287 -3.67 -16.24 28.36
CA ARG A 287 -2.53 -15.51 28.94
C ARG A 287 -2.94 -14.08 29.31
N PRO A 288 -3.20 -13.79 30.59
CA PRO A 288 -3.45 -12.41 31.02
C PRO A 288 -2.16 -11.60 31.05
N LEU A 289 -2.18 -10.40 30.46
CA LEU A 289 -1.04 -9.49 30.43
C LEU A 289 -1.05 -8.53 31.62
N LYS A 290 -2.18 -7.86 31.81
CA LYS A 290 -2.28 -6.76 32.76
C LYS A 290 -3.71 -6.53 33.19
N HIS A 291 -3.92 -6.20 34.46
CA HIS A 291 -5.24 -5.85 34.97
C HIS A 291 -5.64 -4.45 34.48
N LEU A 292 -6.91 -4.26 34.11
CA LEU A 292 -7.39 -2.98 33.57
C LEU A 292 -7.11 -1.81 34.51
N SER A 293 -7.31 -1.98 35.82
CA SER A 293 -7.03 -0.92 36.83
C SER A 293 -5.56 -0.49 36.94
N SER A 294 -4.63 -1.25 36.35
CA SER A 294 -3.20 -0.95 36.38
C SER A 294 -2.67 -0.30 35.09
N LEU A 295 -3.54 -0.06 34.11
CA LEU A 295 -3.19 0.68 32.89
C LEU A 295 -3.06 2.18 33.20
N LYS A 296 -2.50 2.94 32.26
CA LYS A 296 -2.38 4.40 32.39
C LYS A 296 -3.76 5.04 32.58
N ALA A 297 -3.84 6.08 33.39
CA ALA A 297 -5.11 6.69 33.78
C ALA A 297 -6.01 7.12 32.58
N PRO A 298 -5.49 7.79 31.52
CA PRO A 298 -6.31 8.13 30.35
C PRO A 298 -6.87 6.90 29.63
N THR A 299 -6.06 5.84 29.51
CA THR A 299 -6.44 4.57 28.86
C THR A 299 -7.57 3.88 29.62
N VAL A 300 -7.54 3.84 30.95
CA VAL A 300 -8.62 3.18 31.73
C VAL A 300 -9.93 3.93 31.65
N VAL A 301 -9.87 5.26 31.74
CA VAL A 301 -11.05 6.13 31.59
C VAL A 301 -11.66 5.96 30.20
N TRP A 302 -10.83 6.00 29.16
CA TRP A 302 -11.26 5.78 27.78
C TRP A 302 -11.83 4.36 27.56
N LEU A 303 -11.18 3.31 28.08
CA LEU A 303 -11.68 1.94 27.97
C LEU A 303 -13.06 1.80 28.64
N THR A 304 -13.27 2.46 29.77
CA THR A 304 -14.58 2.46 30.46
C THR A 304 -15.66 3.07 29.58
N MET A 305 -15.36 4.18 28.89
CA MET A 305 -16.27 4.79 27.91
C MET A 305 -16.51 3.87 26.70
N MET A 306 -15.46 3.23 26.18
CA MET A 306 -15.59 2.30 25.06
C MET A 306 -16.47 1.09 25.40
N LEU A 307 -16.34 0.53 26.60
CA LEU A 307 -17.16 -0.59 27.03
C LEU A 307 -18.65 -0.21 27.11
N ASP A 308 -18.97 1.00 27.57
CA ASP A 308 -20.33 1.54 27.60
C ASP A 308 -20.89 1.78 26.19
N LEU A 309 -20.07 2.29 25.26
CA LEU A 309 -20.48 2.45 23.85
C LEU A 309 -20.67 1.11 23.14
N ILE A 310 -19.82 0.12 23.41
CA ILE A 310 -19.95 -1.24 22.89
C ILE A 310 -21.23 -1.90 23.43
N MET A 311 -21.54 -1.68 24.70
CA MET A 311 -22.78 -2.14 25.32
C MET A 311 -24.01 -1.64 24.60
N GLU A 312 -24.07 -0.33 24.38
CA GLU A 312 -25.20 0.27 23.70
C GLU A 312 -25.37 -0.33 22.30
N LYS A 313 -24.29 -0.36 21.51
CA LYS A 313 -24.31 -0.85 20.13
C LYS A 313 -24.64 -2.34 19.99
N PHE A 314 -24.02 -3.21 20.78
CA PHE A 314 -24.09 -4.66 20.56
C PHE A 314 -25.09 -5.38 21.49
N TRP A 315 -25.48 -4.77 22.61
CA TRP A 315 -26.43 -5.35 23.55
C TRP A 315 -27.81 -4.71 23.47
N ASN A 316 -27.88 -3.37 23.48
CA ASN A 316 -29.15 -2.64 23.52
C ASN A 316 -29.74 -2.42 22.13
N GLU A 317 -28.93 -1.97 21.18
CA GLU A 317 -29.35 -1.75 19.77
C GLU A 317 -29.37 -3.06 18.96
N GLY A 318 -28.69 -4.11 19.43
CA GLY A 318 -28.68 -5.42 18.78
C GLY A 318 -27.98 -5.45 17.42
N PHE A 319 -26.88 -4.69 17.27
CA PHE A 319 -26.12 -4.60 16.02
C PHE A 319 -25.80 -5.96 15.39
N GLN A 320 -25.92 -6.04 14.06
CA GLN A 320 -25.48 -7.16 13.23
C GLN A 320 -24.60 -6.63 12.10
N ALA A 321 -23.53 -7.34 11.78
CA ALA A 321 -22.71 -6.98 10.63
C ALA A 321 -23.44 -7.33 9.32
N PRO A 322 -23.18 -6.61 8.21
CA PRO A 322 -23.79 -6.91 6.92
C PRO A 322 -23.48 -8.31 6.38
N ALA A 323 -22.35 -8.89 6.80
CA ALA A 323 -21.91 -10.23 6.41
C ALA A 323 -21.07 -10.88 7.51
N LEU A 324 -21.02 -12.21 7.49
CA LEU A 324 -20.11 -12.97 8.33
C LEU A 324 -18.66 -12.82 7.85
N SER A 325 -17.75 -12.82 8.82
CA SER A 325 -16.31 -12.88 8.66
C SER A 325 -15.81 -14.30 8.90
N TYR A 326 -14.74 -14.65 8.20
CA TYR A 326 -14.07 -15.94 8.29
C TYR A 326 -12.57 -15.71 8.45
N THR A 327 -11.84 -16.70 8.96
CA THR A 327 -10.38 -16.68 8.98
C THR A 327 -9.82 -17.38 7.73
N GLY A 328 -8.56 -17.11 7.37
CA GLY A 328 -7.91 -17.76 6.23
C GLY A 328 -7.85 -19.29 6.35
N GLU A 329 -7.73 -19.81 7.57
CA GLU A 329 -7.82 -21.25 7.88
C GLU A 329 -9.14 -21.87 7.39
N MET A 330 -10.25 -21.12 7.46
CA MET A 330 -11.59 -21.60 7.07
C MET A 330 -11.76 -21.80 5.56
N VAL A 331 -10.74 -21.48 4.76
CA VAL A 331 -10.69 -21.88 3.34
C VAL A 331 -10.39 -23.38 3.21
N LYS A 332 -9.68 -23.97 4.19
CA LYS A 332 -9.30 -25.39 4.21
C LYS A 332 -10.06 -26.18 5.28
N VAL A 333 -10.41 -25.56 6.41
CA VAL A 333 -11.08 -26.22 7.54
C VAL A 333 -12.34 -25.43 7.92
N ASN A 334 -13.51 -25.88 7.46
CA ASN A 334 -14.72 -25.06 7.47
C ASN A 334 -15.52 -25.11 8.79
N THR A 335 -15.14 -25.97 9.73
CA THR A 335 -15.94 -26.29 10.92
C THR A 335 -15.35 -25.93 12.29
N PRO A 336 -14.14 -25.34 12.48
CA PRO A 336 -13.48 -25.30 13.79
C PRO A 336 -14.26 -24.49 14.84
N LEU A 337 -15.01 -23.46 14.42
CA LEU A 337 -15.86 -22.68 15.33
C LEU A 337 -17.21 -23.35 15.59
N ILE A 338 -17.84 -23.98 14.59
CA ILE A 338 -19.14 -24.63 14.79
C ILE A 338 -19.00 -25.88 15.64
N GLU A 339 -17.97 -26.70 15.40
CA GLU A 339 -17.73 -27.92 16.17
C GLU A 339 -17.51 -27.59 17.65
N GLU A 340 -16.70 -26.57 17.93
CA GLU A 340 -16.53 -26.08 19.31
C GLU A 340 -17.86 -25.54 19.87
N ALA A 341 -18.60 -24.72 19.12
CA ALA A 341 -19.89 -24.20 19.57
C ALA A 341 -20.90 -25.32 19.90
N ALA A 342 -21.01 -26.32 19.02
CA ALA A 342 -21.87 -27.49 19.20
C ALA A 342 -21.45 -28.32 20.42
N SER A 343 -20.15 -28.54 20.61
CA SER A 343 -19.61 -29.25 21.80
C SER A 343 -19.95 -28.57 23.12
N ARG A 344 -20.23 -27.26 23.09
CA ARG A 344 -20.59 -26.44 24.26
C ARG A 344 -22.10 -26.17 24.35
N GLY A 345 -22.91 -26.79 23.49
CA GLY A 345 -24.36 -26.63 23.48
C GLY A 345 -24.84 -25.25 23.02
N LEU A 346 -24.02 -24.52 22.26
CA LEU A 346 -24.37 -23.20 21.74
C LEU A 346 -25.18 -23.31 20.45
N VAL A 347 -26.37 -22.72 20.47
CA VAL A 347 -27.25 -22.67 19.30
C VAL A 347 -26.82 -21.53 18.38
N VAL A 348 -26.08 -21.88 17.32
CA VAL A 348 -25.70 -20.95 16.25
C VAL A 348 -26.66 -21.15 15.08
N ALA A 349 -27.67 -20.28 14.97
CA ALA A 349 -28.75 -20.44 14.00
C ALA A 349 -28.40 -19.94 12.59
N GLY A 350 -27.34 -19.13 12.43
CA GLY A 350 -27.03 -18.41 11.20
C GLY A 350 -25.64 -18.64 10.61
N TYR A 351 -24.92 -19.69 10.99
CA TYR A 351 -23.58 -19.94 10.44
C TYR A 351 -23.65 -20.60 9.06
N ALA A 352 -23.14 -19.90 8.05
CA ALA A 352 -22.88 -20.46 6.72
C ALA A 352 -21.39 -20.80 6.61
N PRO A 353 -21.01 -22.06 6.37
CA PRO A 353 -19.60 -22.40 6.13
C PRO A 353 -19.03 -21.64 4.93
N LEU A 354 -17.76 -21.24 5.01
CA LEU A 354 -17.07 -20.63 3.88
C LEU A 354 -16.92 -21.66 2.76
N ASN A 355 -17.69 -21.50 1.69
CA ASN A 355 -17.59 -22.34 0.50
C ASN A 355 -17.04 -21.49 -0.65
N LEU A 356 -15.73 -21.52 -0.83
CA LEU A 356 -15.06 -20.88 -1.94
C LEU A 356 -14.40 -21.95 -2.82
N PRO A 357 -14.69 -22.01 -4.14
CA PRO A 357 -14.05 -22.98 -5.02
C PRO A 357 -12.52 -22.79 -5.06
N GLU A 358 -11.81 -23.83 -5.50
CA GLU A 358 -10.41 -23.71 -5.86
C GLU A 358 -10.27 -22.77 -7.06
N ILE A 359 -9.27 -21.90 -7.02
CA ILE A 359 -8.94 -21.01 -8.12
C ILE A 359 -8.29 -21.84 -9.22
N GLU A 360 -8.85 -21.75 -10.41
CA GLU A 360 -8.32 -22.40 -11.61
C GLU A 360 -7.45 -21.45 -12.44
N LEU A 361 -6.54 -22.01 -13.26
CA LEU A 361 -5.63 -21.23 -14.10
C LEU A 361 -6.35 -20.28 -15.06
N HIS A 362 -7.56 -20.63 -15.53
CA HIS A 362 -8.32 -19.77 -16.44
C HIS A 362 -8.90 -18.53 -15.74
N GLU A 363 -9.16 -18.59 -14.43
CA GLU A 363 -9.72 -17.46 -13.66
C GLU A 363 -8.69 -16.35 -13.42
N ILE A 364 -7.40 -16.67 -13.51
CA ILE A 364 -6.30 -15.73 -13.28
C ILE A 364 -5.64 -15.26 -14.57
N ARG A 365 -6.05 -15.75 -15.75
CA ARG A 365 -5.48 -15.39 -17.04
C ARG A 365 -6.13 -14.13 -17.61
N SER A 366 -5.32 -13.22 -18.16
CA SER A 366 -5.85 -12.03 -18.84
C SER A 366 -6.73 -12.43 -20.04
N GLY A 367 -7.84 -11.74 -20.24
CA GLY A 367 -8.75 -11.93 -21.37
C GLY A 367 -9.73 -13.11 -21.29
N GLN A 368 -9.75 -13.88 -20.20
CA GLN A 368 -10.60 -15.10 -20.07
C GLN A 368 -11.49 -15.13 -18.81
N GLY A 369 -11.61 -14.04 -18.06
CA GLY A 369 -12.60 -13.94 -17.00
C GLY A 369 -14.03 -13.81 -17.57
N PRO A 370 -15.08 -14.39 -16.96
CA PRO A 370 -16.44 -14.01 -17.32
C PRO A 370 -16.54 -12.49 -17.15
N ALA A 371 -17.03 -11.79 -18.17
CA ALA A 371 -17.42 -10.39 -18.03
C ALA A 371 -18.37 -10.32 -16.85
N ASN A 372 -17.90 -9.86 -15.69
CA ASN A 372 -18.69 -9.93 -14.47
C ASN A 372 -19.82 -8.90 -14.60
N PRO A 373 -21.08 -9.30 -14.83
CA PRO A 373 -22.16 -8.35 -15.10
C PRO A 373 -22.54 -7.56 -13.84
N ALA A 374 -22.01 -7.95 -12.67
CA ALA A 374 -22.36 -7.38 -11.37
C ALA A 374 -21.58 -6.11 -11.00
N PHE A 375 -20.47 -5.79 -11.68
CA PHE A 375 -19.68 -4.60 -11.40
C PHE A 375 -19.50 -3.78 -12.67
N GLY A 376 -20.52 -2.98 -12.99
CA GLY A 376 -20.46 -1.95 -14.02
C GLY A 376 -19.48 -0.83 -13.65
N ILE A 377 -18.17 -1.11 -13.67
CA ILE A 377 -17.13 -0.11 -13.55
C ILE A 377 -16.62 0.16 -14.96
N ALA A 378 -17.13 1.23 -15.56
CA ALA A 378 -16.59 1.77 -16.79
C ALA A 378 -15.09 2.07 -16.60
N ALA A 379 -14.27 1.68 -17.58
CA ALA A 379 -12.89 2.12 -17.64
C ALA A 379 -12.84 3.65 -17.52
N GLN A 380 -12.19 4.15 -16.46
CA GLN A 380 -11.95 5.58 -16.33
C GLN A 380 -11.00 6.02 -17.46
N PRO A 381 -11.13 7.25 -18.01
CA PRO A 381 -10.40 7.70 -19.20
C PRO A 381 -8.88 7.77 -19.05
N ASN A 382 -8.34 7.43 -17.87
CA ASN A 382 -6.96 7.64 -17.47
C ASN A 382 -6.18 6.32 -17.23
N GLY A 383 -6.70 5.16 -17.63
CA GLY A 383 -5.94 3.90 -17.66
C GLY A 383 -5.55 3.29 -16.29
N LEU A 384 -6.09 3.80 -15.18
CA LEU A 384 -5.86 3.25 -13.85
C LEU A 384 -6.95 2.21 -13.53
N SER A 385 -6.65 0.93 -13.71
CA SER A 385 -7.54 -0.16 -13.34
C SER A 385 -7.37 -0.49 -11.84
N GLU A 386 -8.47 -0.40 -11.08
CA GLU A 386 -8.46 -0.45 -9.61
C GLU A 386 -8.86 -1.83 -9.02
N ASP A 387 -9.08 -2.84 -9.88
CA ASP A 387 -9.38 -4.20 -9.46
C ASP A 387 -8.75 -5.20 -10.45
N VAL A 388 -8.20 -6.33 -9.96
CA VAL A 388 -7.68 -7.41 -10.82
C VAL A 388 -8.72 -7.81 -11.86
N SER A 389 -10.01 -7.84 -11.47
CA SER A 389 -11.13 -8.12 -12.38
C SER A 389 -11.32 -7.07 -13.50
N SER A 390 -10.90 -5.82 -13.28
CA SER A 390 -10.89 -4.77 -14.29
C SER A 390 -9.64 -4.81 -15.20
N VAL A 391 -8.53 -5.37 -14.71
CA VAL A 391 -7.27 -5.50 -15.47
C VAL A 391 -7.29 -6.71 -16.41
N LEU A 392 -7.94 -7.80 -16.00
CA LEU A 392 -8.12 -8.99 -16.84
C LEU A 392 -8.88 -8.68 -18.16
N ASN A 393 -9.47 -7.50 -18.31
CA ASN A 393 -10.23 -7.08 -19.49
C ASN A 393 -9.60 -5.92 -20.29
N SER A 394 -8.37 -5.47 -19.97
CA SER A 394 -7.72 -4.41 -20.73
C SER A 394 -6.78 -4.96 -21.82
N GLU A 395 -7.14 -4.75 -23.09
CA GLU A 395 -6.21 -4.91 -24.22
C GLU A 395 -5.08 -3.87 -24.08
N GLY A 396 -3.82 -4.31 -23.88
CA GLY A 396 -2.65 -3.42 -23.92
C GLY A 396 -1.68 -3.47 -22.72
N THR A 397 -1.83 -4.41 -21.80
CA THR A 397 -0.89 -4.67 -20.70
C THR A 397 0.48 -5.15 -21.23
N THR A 398 1.59 -4.67 -20.64
CA THR A 398 2.96 -4.97 -21.12
C THR A 398 3.35 -6.44 -20.92
N GLY A 399 2.60 -7.17 -20.10
CA GLY A 399 2.81 -8.58 -19.76
C GLY A 399 2.08 -9.61 -20.63
N ASN A 400 1.15 -9.22 -21.51
CA ASN A 400 0.30 -10.18 -22.24
C ASN A 400 1.10 -11.20 -23.07
N TRP A 401 2.15 -10.75 -23.77
CA TRP A 401 2.96 -11.67 -24.57
C TRP A 401 3.74 -12.68 -23.70
N MET A 402 4.16 -12.28 -22.49
CA MET A 402 4.83 -13.19 -21.55
C MET A 402 3.83 -14.17 -20.95
N GLU A 403 2.61 -13.71 -20.70
CA GLU A 403 1.51 -14.58 -20.26
C GLU A 403 1.13 -15.61 -21.33
N ASP A 404 0.97 -15.18 -22.59
CA ASP A 404 0.70 -16.08 -23.71
C ASP A 404 1.82 -17.10 -23.89
N ARG A 405 3.07 -16.66 -23.75
CA ARG A 405 4.26 -17.49 -23.97
C ARG A 405 4.55 -18.45 -22.82
N TYR A 406 4.44 -18.03 -21.57
CA TYR A 406 4.89 -18.82 -20.40
C TYR A 406 3.76 -19.26 -19.49
N GLY A 407 2.55 -18.71 -19.63
CA GLY A 407 1.41 -18.98 -18.75
C GLY A 407 0.95 -20.44 -18.75
N HIS A 408 1.34 -21.24 -19.75
CA HIS A 408 1.07 -22.67 -19.80
C HIS A 408 2.07 -23.52 -18.99
N LEU A 409 3.20 -22.94 -18.59
CA LEU A 409 4.22 -23.59 -17.76
C LEU A 409 3.92 -23.49 -16.26
N VAL A 410 3.00 -22.58 -15.87
CA VAL A 410 2.60 -22.40 -14.48
C VAL A 410 1.71 -23.53 -14.00
N THR A 411 2.07 -24.16 -12.89
CA THR A 411 1.29 -25.25 -12.28
C THR A 411 0.18 -24.71 -11.38
N LYS A 412 -0.92 -25.47 -11.26
CA LYS A 412 -2.07 -25.09 -10.42
C LYS A 412 -1.78 -25.11 -8.91
N ASP A 413 -0.73 -25.82 -8.49
CA ASP A 413 -0.41 -26.05 -7.08
C ASP A 413 -0.04 -24.76 -6.33
N VAL A 414 0.35 -23.71 -7.05
CA VAL A 414 0.71 -22.41 -6.45
C VAL A 414 -0.46 -21.43 -6.31
N LEU A 415 -1.67 -21.79 -6.76
CA LEU A 415 -2.81 -20.87 -6.82
C LEU A 415 -3.61 -20.82 -5.51
N ASN A 416 -3.72 -21.95 -4.82
CA ASN A 416 -4.60 -22.14 -3.67
C ASN A 416 -3.84 -22.32 -2.35
N LEU A 417 -2.73 -21.60 -2.21
CA LEU A 417 -1.84 -21.68 -1.05
C LEU A 417 -2.44 -20.97 0.17
N VAL A 418 -2.45 -21.68 1.30
CA VAL A 418 -2.78 -21.16 2.63
C VAL A 418 -1.68 -21.64 3.57
N ALA A 419 -1.10 -20.74 4.36
CA ALA A 419 -0.01 -21.09 5.29
C ALA A 419 -0.11 -20.30 6.60
N SER A 420 0.68 -20.70 7.60
CA SER A 420 0.88 -19.90 8.81
C SER A 420 1.71 -18.65 8.46
N PRO A 421 1.49 -17.49 9.11
CA PRO A 421 2.31 -16.30 8.90
C PRO A 421 3.79 -16.46 9.30
N ALA A 422 4.14 -17.54 10.00
CA ALA A 422 5.53 -17.90 10.28
C ALA A 422 6.20 -18.71 9.14
N ASP A 423 5.41 -19.21 8.19
CA ASP A 423 5.88 -20.05 7.09
C ASP A 423 6.13 -19.24 5.83
N CYS A 424 7.22 -19.56 5.15
CA CYS A 424 7.47 -19.13 3.79
C CYS A 424 7.42 -20.35 2.86
N LEU A 425 6.62 -20.28 1.79
CA LEU A 425 6.60 -21.31 0.75
C LEU A 425 7.45 -20.86 -0.44
N ALA A 426 8.16 -21.78 -1.07
CA ALA A 426 8.91 -21.51 -2.29
C ALA A 426 8.86 -22.70 -3.24
N LEU A 427 9.10 -22.46 -4.53
CA LEU A 427 9.41 -23.52 -5.50
C LEU A 427 10.93 -23.57 -5.69
N ASN A 428 11.53 -24.72 -5.47
CA ASN A 428 12.94 -24.99 -5.78
C ASN A 428 13.04 -25.68 -7.14
N PHE A 429 13.86 -25.13 -8.03
CA PHE A 429 14.10 -25.62 -9.38
C PHE A 429 15.41 -26.38 -9.51
N ASP A 430 16.30 -26.26 -8.53
CA ASP A 430 17.51 -27.09 -8.42
C ASP A 430 17.17 -28.39 -7.70
N GLY A 431 17.26 -29.51 -8.42
CA GLY A 431 17.15 -30.83 -7.80
C GLY A 431 18.24 -30.99 -6.76
N SER A 432 17.89 -31.00 -5.47
CA SER A 432 18.82 -31.28 -4.38
C SER A 432 19.13 -32.79 -4.32
N GLY A 433 19.72 -33.33 -5.38
CA GLY A 433 20.13 -34.73 -5.52
C GLY A 433 21.11 -34.92 -6.69
N PRO A 434 22.14 -35.78 -6.58
CA PRO A 434 23.25 -35.81 -7.56
C PRO A 434 22.93 -36.48 -8.92
N ALA A 435 21.67 -36.63 -9.29
CA ALA A 435 21.26 -37.10 -10.62
C ALA A 435 19.76 -36.87 -10.84
N GLN A 436 19.33 -35.68 -11.25
CA GLN A 436 18.02 -35.50 -11.89
C GLN A 436 17.97 -34.23 -12.73
N ALA A 437 17.35 -34.32 -13.90
CA ALA A 437 17.11 -33.22 -14.83
C ALA A 437 16.33 -32.09 -14.15
N SER A 438 16.53 -30.85 -14.62
CA SER A 438 15.78 -29.68 -14.18
C SER A 438 14.27 -29.95 -14.22
N ASN A 439 13.58 -29.80 -13.08
CA ASN A 439 12.13 -29.90 -13.01
C ASN A 439 11.54 -28.53 -13.40
N PRO A 440 10.91 -28.38 -14.58
CA PRO A 440 10.35 -27.11 -15.03
C PRO A 440 9.20 -26.62 -14.15
N ALA A 441 8.53 -27.51 -13.40
CA ALA A 441 7.47 -27.15 -12.47
C ALA A 441 7.97 -26.70 -11.08
N GLY A 442 9.24 -26.96 -10.76
CA GLY A 442 9.79 -26.79 -9.42
C GLY A 442 9.20 -27.77 -8.39
N GLU A 443 9.89 -27.94 -7.27
CA GLU A 443 9.42 -28.69 -6.10
C GLU A 443 9.05 -27.72 -4.97
N MET A 444 7.87 -27.89 -4.38
CA MET A 444 7.42 -27.04 -3.29
C MET A 444 8.19 -27.34 -2.01
N VAL A 445 8.85 -26.33 -1.48
CA VAL A 445 9.61 -26.39 -0.24
C VAL A 445 9.10 -25.35 0.75
N ARG A 446 9.16 -25.69 2.04
CA ARG A 446 8.84 -24.78 3.15
C ARG A 446 10.15 -24.23 3.71
N LEU A 447 10.30 -22.92 3.64
CA LEU A 447 11.45 -22.18 4.14
C LEU A 447 11.11 -21.60 5.53
N ASP A 448 12.10 -21.57 6.42
CA ASP A 448 12.01 -20.78 7.65
C ASP A 448 12.08 -19.29 7.26
N ALA A 449 11.04 -18.53 7.57
CA ALA A 449 10.93 -17.10 7.23
C ALA A 449 12.12 -16.26 7.71
N ARG A 450 12.87 -16.72 8.74
CA ARG A 450 14.08 -16.06 9.26
C ARG A 450 15.32 -16.23 8.37
N ASN A 451 15.35 -17.29 7.58
CA ASN A 451 16.47 -17.65 6.71
C ASN A 451 16.24 -17.25 5.24
N VAL A 452 15.08 -16.67 4.93
CA VAL A 452 14.80 -16.14 3.61
C VAL A 452 15.54 -14.82 3.46
N THR A 453 16.69 -14.86 2.76
CA THR A 453 17.34 -13.65 2.28
C THR A 453 16.37 -12.95 1.34
N LYS A 454 15.82 -11.80 1.74
CA LYS A 454 15.07 -10.95 0.81
C LYS A 454 16.01 -10.68 -0.38
N PRO A 455 15.62 -10.97 -1.64
CA PRO A 455 16.43 -10.59 -2.78
C PRO A 455 16.68 -9.09 -2.66
N SER A 456 17.95 -8.71 -2.69
CA SER A 456 18.36 -7.31 -2.59
C SER A 456 17.66 -6.54 -3.71
N GLY A 457 16.76 -5.62 -3.32
CA GLY A 457 15.91 -4.89 -4.27
C GLY A 457 16.72 -4.14 -5.32
N TRP A 458 16.15 -3.97 -6.52
CA TRP A 458 16.59 -3.13 -7.65
C TRP A 458 18.06 -3.27 -8.16
N PHE A 459 18.95 -3.93 -7.42
CA PHE A 459 20.37 -4.12 -7.69
C PHE A 459 20.82 -5.58 -7.52
N GLY A 460 19.91 -6.50 -7.21
CA GLY A 460 20.17 -7.92 -7.36
C GLY A 460 20.56 -8.18 -8.81
N GLY A 461 21.80 -8.57 -9.04
CA GLY A 461 22.22 -9.05 -10.35
C GLY A 461 21.39 -10.26 -10.78
N PRO A 462 21.55 -10.74 -12.01
CA PRO A 462 20.91 -11.96 -12.51
C PRO A 462 21.51 -13.23 -11.85
N ASP A 463 21.75 -13.18 -10.54
CA ASP A 463 22.08 -14.34 -9.74
C ASP A 463 20.82 -15.18 -9.67
N TYR A 464 20.79 -16.17 -10.56
CA TYR A 464 19.85 -17.27 -10.69
C TYR A 464 19.30 -17.67 -9.32
N VAL A 465 18.10 -17.20 -8.98
CA VAL A 465 17.42 -17.70 -7.81
C VAL A 465 16.81 -19.03 -8.23
N SER A 466 17.49 -20.13 -7.89
CA SER A 466 16.93 -21.47 -8.04
C SER A 466 15.67 -21.69 -7.21
N GLN A 467 15.28 -20.69 -6.40
CA GLN A 467 14.09 -20.70 -5.58
C GLN A 467 13.20 -19.49 -5.90
N VAL A 468 11.91 -19.74 -6.15
CA VAL A 468 10.90 -18.69 -6.30
C VAL A 468 10.03 -18.67 -5.06
N GLN A 469 10.13 -17.60 -4.26
CA GLN A 469 9.29 -17.41 -3.08
C GLN A 469 7.83 -17.17 -3.49
N LEU A 470 6.92 -17.97 -2.95
CA LEU A 470 5.49 -17.89 -3.18
C LEU A 470 4.80 -17.06 -2.09
N ASN A 471 3.66 -16.50 -2.46
CA ASN A 471 2.77 -15.81 -1.56
C ASN A 471 1.60 -16.74 -1.21
N SER A 472 1.22 -16.80 0.06
CA SER A 472 0.11 -17.64 0.52
C SER A 472 -0.89 -16.80 1.30
N LEU A 473 -2.15 -17.24 1.35
CA LEU A 473 -3.12 -16.63 2.23
C LEU A 473 -2.72 -16.95 3.67
N ASP A 474 -2.52 -15.92 4.48
CA ASP A 474 -2.29 -16.06 5.92
C ASP A 474 -3.52 -16.71 6.56
N SER A 475 -3.33 -17.88 7.16
CA SER A 475 -4.37 -18.65 7.86
C SER A 475 -5.05 -17.90 9.01
N THR A 476 -4.40 -16.86 9.54
CA THR A 476 -4.86 -15.99 10.62
C THR A 476 -5.36 -14.63 10.12
N SER A 477 -5.27 -14.36 8.81
CA SER A 477 -5.99 -13.25 8.19
C SER A 477 -7.51 -13.47 8.30
N PHE A 478 -8.30 -12.41 8.24
CA PHE A 478 -9.74 -12.51 8.37
C PHE A 478 -10.45 -11.38 7.63
N GLY A 479 -11.68 -11.66 7.21
CA GLY A 479 -12.51 -10.74 6.45
C GLY A 479 -13.81 -11.42 6.02
N THR A 480 -14.62 -10.73 5.23
CA THR A 480 -15.80 -11.36 4.63
C THR A 480 -15.40 -12.42 3.60
N ALA A 481 -16.34 -13.27 3.18
CA ALA A 481 -16.09 -14.23 2.12
C ALA A 481 -15.56 -13.57 0.82
N GLU A 482 -16.05 -12.36 0.52
CA GLU A 482 -15.62 -11.57 -0.63
C GLU A 482 -14.20 -11.03 -0.45
N ASP A 483 -13.86 -10.50 0.73
CA ASP A 483 -12.50 -10.03 1.02
C ASP A 483 -11.48 -11.18 0.86
N ILE A 484 -11.79 -12.36 1.43
CA ILE A 484 -10.94 -13.55 1.34
C ILE A 484 -10.81 -14.02 -0.12
N ARG A 485 -11.91 -14.03 -0.90
CA ARG A 485 -11.87 -14.40 -2.32
C ARG A 485 -10.96 -13.44 -3.11
N LYS A 486 -11.10 -12.13 -2.90
CA LYS A 486 -10.27 -11.11 -3.55
C LYS A 486 -8.79 -11.25 -3.20
N ASP A 487 -8.49 -11.55 -1.94
CA ASP A 487 -7.11 -11.77 -1.48
C ASP A 487 -6.49 -13.02 -2.09
N ARG A 488 -7.23 -14.14 -2.11
CA ARG A 488 -6.79 -15.37 -2.76
C ARG A 488 -6.50 -15.16 -4.24
N LEU A 489 -7.39 -14.48 -4.98
CA LEU A 489 -7.19 -14.18 -6.40
C LEU A 489 -5.94 -13.31 -6.63
N PHE A 490 -5.74 -12.29 -5.80
CA PHE A 490 -4.56 -11.42 -5.90
C PHE A 490 -3.25 -12.18 -5.62
N LEU A 491 -3.23 -13.03 -4.59
CA LEU A 491 -2.07 -13.87 -4.25
C LEU A 491 -1.78 -14.91 -5.33
N ALA A 492 -2.82 -15.56 -5.87
CA ALA A 492 -2.70 -16.50 -6.98
C ALA A 492 -2.13 -15.81 -8.24
N ARG A 493 -2.65 -14.64 -8.60
CA ARG A 493 -2.14 -13.83 -9.72
C ARG A 493 -0.69 -13.38 -9.50
N SER A 494 -0.33 -13.08 -8.25
CA SER A 494 1.05 -12.76 -7.88
C SER A 494 2.00 -13.94 -8.05
N ASN A 495 1.61 -15.14 -7.60
CA ASN A 495 2.42 -16.35 -7.81
C ASN A 495 2.56 -16.70 -9.30
N TYR A 496 1.47 -16.53 -10.06
CA TYR A 496 1.45 -16.68 -11.50
C TYR A 496 2.45 -15.75 -12.19
N ALA A 497 2.45 -14.45 -11.83
CA ALA A 497 3.39 -13.47 -12.36
C ALA A 497 4.86 -13.81 -12.02
N LYS A 498 5.15 -14.24 -10.79
CA LYS A 498 6.51 -14.65 -10.39
C LYS A 498 7.02 -15.85 -11.18
N LEU A 499 6.16 -16.82 -11.51
CA LEU A 499 6.56 -17.98 -12.30
C LEU A 499 6.73 -17.67 -13.78
N ILE A 500 5.86 -16.82 -14.35
CA ILE A 500 6.09 -16.26 -15.69
C ILE A 500 7.45 -15.56 -15.74
N GLN A 501 7.77 -14.73 -14.73
CA GLN A 501 9.06 -14.06 -14.65
C GLN A 501 10.22 -15.07 -14.64
N LYS A 502 10.15 -16.11 -13.80
CA LYS A 502 11.17 -17.15 -13.73
C LYS A 502 11.42 -17.81 -15.09
N HIS A 503 10.36 -18.17 -15.82
CA HIS A 503 10.50 -18.78 -17.15
C HIS A 503 11.04 -17.80 -18.19
N ALA A 504 10.64 -16.52 -18.12
CA ALA A 504 11.19 -15.48 -18.97
C ALA A 504 12.69 -15.26 -18.72
N ASP A 505 13.13 -15.28 -17.45
CA ASP A 505 14.53 -15.15 -17.06
C ASP A 505 15.37 -16.36 -17.48
N ASP A 506 14.81 -17.58 -17.41
CA ASP A 506 15.44 -18.81 -17.90
C ASP A 506 15.65 -18.75 -19.42
N GLU A 507 14.62 -18.35 -20.18
CA GLU A 507 14.75 -18.17 -21.63
C GLU A 507 15.75 -17.07 -21.98
N PHE A 508 15.71 -15.94 -21.27
CA PHE A 508 16.69 -14.87 -21.43
C PHE A 508 18.10 -15.38 -21.22
N SER A 509 18.36 -16.09 -20.13
CA SER A 509 19.68 -16.64 -19.83
C SER A 509 20.16 -17.62 -20.91
N ALA A 510 19.26 -18.47 -21.42
CA ALA A 510 19.58 -19.44 -22.46
C ALA A 510 19.85 -18.79 -23.84
N ARG A 511 19.03 -17.81 -24.24
CA ARG A 511 19.02 -17.25 -25.61
C ARG A 511 19.70 -15.90 -25.76
N LYS A 512 20.09 -15.22 -24.66
CA LYS A 512 20.70 -13.88 -24.70
C LYS A 512 21.86 -13.80 -25.67
N LYS A 513 22.79 -14.74 -25.62
CA LYS A 513 23.97 -14.74 -26.49
C LYS A 513 23.59 -14.85 -27.97
N GLU A 514 22.73 -15.82 -28.29
CA GLU A 514 22.20 -16.05 -29.65
C GLU A 514 21.55 -14.78 -30.22
N ILE A 515 20.66 -14.14 -29.45
CA ILE A 515 19.91 -12.97 -29.90
C ILE A 515 20.82 -11.75 -30.07
N LEU A 516 21.80 -11.55 -29.18
CA LEU A 516 22.77 -10.48 -29.34
C LEU A 516 23.64 -10.67 -30.58
N GLU A 517 24.07 -11.89 -30.87
CA GLU A 517 24.83 -12.24 -32.07
C GLU A 517 23.99 -12.04 -33.35
N TRP A 518 22.72 -12.45 -33.31
CA TRP A 518 21.76 -12.24 -34.39
C TRP A 518 21.59 -10.75 -34.71
N PHE A 519 21.27 -9.94 -33.70
CA PHE A 519 21.03 -8.50 -33.87
C PHE A 519 22.28 -7.79 -34.39
N SER A 520 23.44 -8.10 -33.79
CA SER A 520 24.72 -7.52 -34.19
C SER A 520 25.08 -7.85 -35.64
N SER A 521 24.75 -9.06 -36.11
CA SER A 521 25.01 -9.48 -37.49
C SER A 521 24.09 -8.77 -38.49
N HIS A 522 22.80 -8.63 -38.18
CA HIS A 522 21.82 -7.95 -39.04
C HIS A 522 22.09 -6.46 -39.15
N VAL A 523 22.40 -5.78 -38.04
CA VAL A 523 22.80 -4.36 -38.07
C VAL A 523 24.08 -4.16 -38.88
N ARG A 524 25.05 -5.08 -38.77
CA ARG A 524 26.26 -5.03 -39.61
C ARG A 524 25.96 -5.27 -41.09
N ALA A 525 25.00 -6.12 -41.44
CA ALA A 525 24.58 -6.29 -42.82
C ALA A 525 23.86 -5.04 -43.36
N ASN A 526 23.03 -4.39 -42.53
CA ASN A 526 22.23 -3.22 -42.89
C ASN A 526 22.99 -1.87 -42.80
N HIS A 527 24.24 -1.86 -42.32
CA HIS A 527 24.95 -0.62 -41.99
C HIS A 527 25.04 0.39 -43.15
N VAL A 528 25.10 -0.09 -44.41
CA VAL A 528 25.15 0.78 -45.61
C VAL A 528 23.90 1.64 -45.73
N ASN A 529 22.73 1.10 -45.38
CA ASN A 529 21.46 1.82 -45.39
C ASN A 529 21.33 2.82 -44.25
N LEU A 530 22.14 2.67 -43.19
CA LEU A 530 22.19 3.60 -42.07
C LEU A 530 23.11 4.80 -42.33
N LEU A 531 24.13 4.65 -43.19
CA LEU A 531 25.10 5.73 -43.49
C LEU A 531 24.47 7.07 -43.95
N PRO A 532 23.42 7.09 -44.79
CA PRO A 532 22.78 8.36 -45.20
C PRO A 532 22.22 9.14 -44.01
N LEU A 533 21.65 8.46 -43.02
CA LEU A 533 21.07 9.09 -41.83
C LEU A 533 22.13 9.79 -40.97
N MET A 534 23.34 9.22 -40.95
CA MET A 534 24.45 9.73 -40.13
C MET A 534 24.98 11.08 -40.61
N VAL A 535 24.52 11.60 -41.77
CA VAL A 535 24.82 12.95 -42.29
C VAL A 535 24.10 14.05 -41.51
N GLU A 536 22.99 13.72 -40.87
CA GLU A 536 22.29 14.66 -40.00
C GLU A 536 23.00 14.81 -38.64
N LYS A 537 22.79 15.95 -37.99
CA LYS A 537 23.29 16.17 -36.62
C LYS A 537 22.45 15.41 -35.60
N GLU A 538 21.14 15.38 -35.81
CA GLU A 538 20.19 14.67 -34.98
C GLU A 538 19.00 14.21 -35.83
N LEU A 539 18.39 13.09 -35.44
CA LEU A 539 17.12 12.62 -36.00
C LEU A 539 16.12 12.39 -34.88
N LEU A 540 14.95 13.00 -35.05
CA LEU A 540 13.84 12.92 -34.11
C LEU A 540 12.71 12.09 -34.73
N VAL A 541 12.23 11.09 -34.00
CA VAL A 541 11.10 10.24 -34.40
C VAL A 541 9.91 10.48 -33.48
N GLN A 542 8.70 10.28 -33.99
CA GLN A 542 7.50 10.41 -33.19
C GLN A 542 7.49 9.40 -32.04
N CYS A 543 7.02 9.82 -30.87
CA CYS A 543 6.81 8.94 -29.74
C CYS A 543 5.49 9.28 -29.02
N PRO A 544 4.93 8.33 -28.24
CA PRO A 544 3.87 8.66 -27.30
C PRO A 544 4.32 9.76 -26.33
N LYS A 545 3.35 10.53 -25.82
CA LYS A 545 3.60 11.47 -24.73
C LYS A 545 4.18 10.69 -23.54
N PRO A 546 5.39 11.02 -23.05
CA PRO A 546 5.90 10.41 -21.84
C PRO A 546 4.98 10.73 -20.66
N GLY A 547 4.60 9.72 -19.88
CA GLY A 547 4.03 9.92 -18.56
C GLY A 547 5.07 10.58 -17.65
N SER A 548 4.62 11.38 -16.68
CA SER A 548 5.51 12.03 -15.70
C SER A 548 6.28 11.04 -14.81
N PHE A 549 5.89 9.76 -14.84
CA PHE A 549 6.44 8.67 -14.02
C PHE A 549 6.85 7.44 -14.85
N ASP A 550 6.98 7.57 -16.17
CA ASP A 550 7.45 6.46 -17.01
C ASP A 550 8.94 6.16 -16.69
N GLU A 551 9.26 4.90 -16.46
CA GLU A 551 10.61 4.47 -16.16
C GLU A 551 11.45 4.31 -17.44
N ARG A 552 12.67 4.87 -17.42
CA ARG A 552 13.75 4.80 -18.44
C ARG A 552 13.35 5.15 -19.88
N GLY A 553 13.75 6.34 -20.32
CA GLY A 553 14.14 6.61 -21.70
C GLY A 553 15.60 7.05 -21.71
N ASP A 554 16.44 6.46 -22.56
CA ASP A 554 17.82 6.92 -22.76
C ASP A 554 17.87 8.25 -23.54
N GLY A 555 16.74 8.66 -24.14
CA GLY A 555 16.62 9.81 -25.00
C GLY A 555 15.86 11.00 -24.40
N TRP A 556 16.23 12.20 -24.87
CA TRP A 556 15.41 13.39 -24.76
C TRP A 556 14.09 13.18 -25.52
N ALA A 557 12.97 13.58 -24.92
CA ALA A 557 11.68 13.68 -25.58
C ALA A 557 11.04 15.02 -25.26
N ALA A 558 10.48 15.68 -26.27
CA ALA A 558 9.69 16.89 -26.08
C ALA A 558 8.59 17.03 -27.14
N GLU A 559 7.66 17.92 -26.84
CA GLU A 559 6.60 18.31 -27.75
C GLU A 559 7.14 19.29 -28.80
N VAL A 560 6.95 18.95 -30.07
CA VAL A 560 7.32 19.79 -31.21
C VAL A 560 6.10 19.86 -32.13
N ASN A 561 5.50 21.05 -32.27
CA ASN A 561 4.31 21.29 -33.09
C ASN A 561 3.11 20.37 -32.72
N GLY A 562 2.86 20.16 -31.42
CA GLY A 562 1.75 19.33 -30.95
C GLY A 562 1.97 17.81 -31.02
N VAL A 563 3.16 17.37 -31.46
CA VAL A 563 3.54 15.95 -31.54
C VAL A 563 4.77 15.71 -30.66
N PHE A 564 4.70 14.70 -29.81
CA PHE A 564 5.87 14.29 -29.02
C PHE A 564 6.88 13.60 -29.92
N LYS A 565 8.13 14.06 -29.84
CA LYS A 565 9.25 13.48 -30.56
C LYS A 565 10.34 13.09 -29.58
N ARG A 566 11.00 11.97 -29.85
CA ARG A 566 12.20 11.50 -29.15
C ARG A 566 13.39 11.47 -30.08
N ARG A 567 14.58 11.56 -29.50
CA ARG A 567 15.83 11.43 -30.23
C ARG A 567 16.11 9.97 -30.58
N PHE A 568 16.18 9.66 -31.87
CA PHE A 568 16.54 8.33 -32.37
C PHE A 568 18.02 8.23 -32.75
N MET A 569 18.60 9.32 -33.27
CA MET A 569 20.03 9.40 -33.61
C MET A 569 20.60 10.75 -33.22
N GLU A 570 21.85 10.76 -32.73
CA GLU A 570 22.61 11.99 -32.50
C GLU A 570 24.10 11.82 -32.79
N ARG A 571 24.68 12.89 -33.33
CA ARG A 571 26.10 13.02 -33.58
C ARG A 571 26.78 13.82 -32.48
N PHE A 572 27.78 13.22 -31.85
CA PHE A 572 28.60 13.85 -30.82
C PHE A 572 30.00 14.14 -31.32
N SER A 573 30.52 15.33 -31.00
CA SER A 573 31.95 15.63 -31.14
C SER A 573 32.74 14.89 -30.06
N LEU A 574 33.94 14.42 -30.43
CA LEU A 574 34.94 13.86 -29.52
C LEU A 574 36.18 14.76 -29.42
N VAL A 575 36.12 16.00 -29.91
CA VAL A 575 37.25 16.94 -29.94
C VAL A 575 36.84 18.31 -29.42
N GLY A 576 37.83 19.16 -29.13
CA GLY A 576 37.59 20.50 -28.58
C GLY A 576 37.05 20.44 -27.15
N GLU A 577 36.05 21.27 -26.85
CA GLU A 577 35.39 21.33 -25.53
C GLU A 577 34.71 20.01 -25.15
N ASP A 578 34.37 19.16 -26.13
CA ASP A 578 33.77 17.84 -25.93
C ASP A 578 34.80 16.70 -25.81
N ALA A 579 36.12 17.01 -25.73
CA ALA A 579 37.16 15.99 -25.67
C ALA A 579 37.06 15.08 -24.43
N TRP A 580 36.48 15.57 -23.32
CA TRP A 580 36.21 14.79 -22.10
C TRP A 580 35.33 13.56 -22.34
N ARG A 581 34.51 13.59 -23.42
CA ARG A 581 33.69 12.44 -23.79
C ARG A 581 34.55 11.24 -24.15
N LYS A 582 35.79 11.43 -24.62
CA LYS A 582 36.75 10.34 -24.91
C LYS A 582 37.01 9.46 -23.69
N ASP A 583 37.13 10.08 -22.52
CA ASP A 583 37.39 9.38 -21.26
C ASP A 583 36.13 8.68 -20.73
N HIS A 584 34.96 9.13 -21.18
CA HIS A 584 33.65 8.51 -20.94
C HIS A 584 33.20 7.59 -22.09
N LEU A 585 34.04 7.39 -23.12
CA LEU A 585 33.90 6.30 -24.10
C LEU A 585 34.29 4.95 -23.47
N ASN A 586 34.26 4.82 -22.14
CA ASN A 586 34.08 3.54 -21.48
C ASN A 586 32.70 3.00 -21.86
N PHE A 587 32.55 2.62 -23.13
CA PHE A 587 31.68 1.55 -23.54
C PHE A 587 32.20 0.33 -22.80
N TYR A 588 31.79 0.14 -21.55
CA TYR A 588 31.21 -1.16 -21.27
C TYR A 588 30.26 -1.39 -22.45
N PRO A 589 30.43 -2.43 -23.27
CA PRO A 589 29.37 -2.79 -24.20
C PRO A 589 28.11 -2.84 -23.36
N SER A 590 27.32 -1.76 -23.36
CA SER A 590 26.07 -1.69 -22.64
C SER A 590 25.32 -2.89 -23.15
N GLN A 591 24.79 -3.71 -22.25
CA GLN A 591 24.41 -5.08 -22.58
C GLN A 591 23.64 -5.11 -23.92
N GLY A 592 24.28 -5.63 -24.98
CA GLY A 592 23.72 -5.67 -26.34
C GLY A 592 24.05 -4.54 -27.34
N ALA A 593 24.96 -3.62 -27.05
CA ALA A 593 25.35 -2.56 -28.01
C ALA A 593 26.17 -3.07 -29.21
N VAL A 594 25.93 -2.49 -30.39
CA VAL A 594 26.68 -2.76 -31.62
C VAL A 594 27.62 -1.61 -31.94
N VAL A 595 28.93 -1.87 -31.93
CA VAL A 595 29.95 -0.83 -32.14
C VAL A 595 30.66 -1.02 -33.48
N PHE A 596 30.70 0.06 -34.27
CA PHE A 596 31.41 0.17 -35.55
C PHE A 596 32.64 1.06 -35.39
N LYS A 597 33.81 0.43 -35.29
CA LYS A 597 35.13 1.09 -35.20
C LYS A 597 36.18 0.33 -36.00
N GLY A 598 37.28 1.00 -36.31
CA GLY A 598 38.46 0.36 -36.89
C GLY A 598 39.26 -0.47 -35.85
N PRO A 599 40.36 -1.10 -36.27
CA PRO A 599 41.21 -1.85 -35.36
C PRO A 599 41.97 -0.93 -34.38
N GLY A 600 41.76 -1.17 -33.08
CA GLY A 600 42.52 -0.54 -32.00
C GLY A 600 42.10 0.90 -31.66
N TYR A 601 42.94 1.55 -30.85
CA TYR A 601 42.79 2.93 -30.37
C TYR A 601 43.98 3.77 -30.83
N LYS A 602 43.74 5.05 -31.14
CA LYS A 602 44.79 6.03 -31.45
C LYS A 602 44.43 7.37 -30.81
N ASN A 603 45.41 8.07 -30.23
CA ASN A 603 45.22 9.37 -29.57
C ASN A 603 44.08 9.36 -28.54
N ASN A 604 44.05 8.31 -27.70
CA ASN A 604 43.02 8.06 -26.69
C ASN A 604 41.57 8.04 -27.24
N ALA A 605 41.39 7.64 -28.51
CA ALA A 605 40.08 7.52 -29.15
C ALA A 605 39.98 6.20 -29.95
N PRO A 606 38.78 5.60 -30.06
CA PRO A 606 38.52 4.52 -30.99
C PRO A 606 38.91 4.92 -32.42
N THR A 607 39.46 4.00 -33.20
CA THR A 607 39.78 4.29 -34.60
C THR A 607 38.52 4.33 -35.47
N CYS A 608 38.56 5.16 -36.50
CA CYS A 608 37.45 5.39 -37.41
C CYS A 608 37.11 4.12 -38.19
N PHE A 609 35.82 3.79 -38.23
CA PHE A 609 35.25 2.65 -38.95
C PHE A 609 35.67 2.59 -40.44
N GLN A 610 35.70 3.74 -41.13
CA GLN A 610 36.02 3.79 -42.57
C GLN A 610 37.48 4.01 -42.91
N THR A 611 38.26 4.69 -42.03
CA THR A 611 39.59 5.19 -42.39
C THR A 611 40.72 4.70 -41.49
N GLY A 612 40.42 4.09 -40.34
CA GLY A 612 41.43 3.66 -39.36
C GLY A 612 42.22 4.80 -38.69
N ALA A 613 41.87 6.05 -38.97
CA ALA A 613 42.40 7.26 -38.30
C ALA A 613 41.77 7.43 -36.90
N PRO A 614 42.34 8.25 -36.00
CA PRO A 614 41.66 8.61 -34.75
C PRO A 614 40.28 9.20 -35.02
N SER A 615 39.25 8.77 -34.28
CA SER A 615 37.91 9.32 -34.42
C SER A 615 37.80 10.68 -33.75
N SER A 616 37.07 11.59 -34.39
CA SER A 616 36.73 12.91 -33.88
C SER A 616 35.23 13.08 -33.67
N VAL A 617 34.43 12.13 -34.14
CA VAL A 617 32.97 12.14 -34.08
C VAL A 617 32.47 10.72 -33.76
N VAL A 618 31.43 10.62 -32.94
CA VAL A 618 30.64 9.39 -32.78
C VAL A 618 29.18 9.67 -33.14
N VAL A 619 28.58 8.78 -33.91
CA VAL A 619 27.14 8.80 -34.23
C VAL A 619 26.47 7.67 -33.46
N LYS A 620 25.46 7.98 -32.65
CA LYS A 620 24.75 7.01 -31.80
C LYS A 620 23.30 6.89 -32.24
N PHE A 621 22.84 5.68 -32.52
CA PHE A 621 21.43 5.32 -32.62
C PHE A 621 20.95 4.78 -31.28
N MET A 622 19.81 5.27 -30.82
CA MET A 622 19.20 5.01 -29.51
C MET A 622 17.79 4.48 -29.73
N PRO A 623 17.66 3.16 -30.03
CA PRO A 623 16.33 2.56 -30.18
C PRO A 623 15.58 2.57 -28.84
N GLU A 624 14.26 2.76 -28.89
CA GLU A 624 13.37 2.64 -27.73
C GLU A 624 12.20 1.67 -27.96
N THR A 625 11.96 1.21 -29.20
CA THR A 625 10.87 0.26 -29.54
C THR A 625 11.33 -0.89 -30.46
N ALA A 626 10.54 -1.95 -30.57
CA ALA A 626 10.78 -3.06 -31.49
C ALA A 626 10.86 -2.59 -32.97
N GLU A 627 10.06 -1.60 -33.36
CA GLU A 627 10.11 -1.01 -34.70
C GLU A 627 11.46 -0.35 -34.99
N ASP A 628 12.08 0.29 -34.00
CA ASP A 628 13.43 0.82 -34.13
C ASP A 628 14.47 -0.29 -34.32
N LEU A 629 14.34 -1.39 -33.56
CA LEU A 629 15.25 -2.54 -33.71
C LEU A 629 15.15 -3.16 -35.09
N ALA A 630 13.92 -3.34 -35.59
CA ALA A 630 13.66 -3.86 -36.93
C ALA A 630 14.29 -2.96 -38.00
N PHE A 631 14.12 -1.63 -37.87
CA PHE A 631 14.74 -0.66 -38.75
C PHE A 631 16.28 -0.72 -38.76
N LEU A 632 16.91 -0.78 -37.57
CA LEU A 632 18.36 -0.89 -37.47
C LEU A 632 18.89 -2.20 -38.05
N ALA A 633 18.16 -3.30 -37.84
CA ALA A 633 18.49 -4.62 -38.38
C ALA A 633 18.19 -4.78 -39.88
N GLY A 634 17.40 -3.88 -40.47
CA GLY A 634 17.02 -3.93 -41.89
C GLY A 634 15.96 -4.98 -42.20
N VAL A 635 15.07 -5.26 -41.25
CA VAL A 635 14.01 -6.27 -41.34
C VAL A 635 12.66 -5.69 -40.90
N THR A 636 11.58 -6.45 -41.05
CA THR A 636 10.28 -6.05 -40.47
C THR A 636 10.17 -6.49 -39.01
N LYS A 637 9.21 -5.92 -38.25
CA LYS A 637 8.99 -6.29 -36.85
C LYS A 637 8.74 -7.80 -36.67
N SER A 638 8.02 -8.44 -37.58
CA SER A 638 7.73 -9.87 -37.54
C SER A 638 8.95 -10.76 -37.81
N ASP A 639 10.00 -10.21 -38.42
CA ASP A 639 11.25 -10.92 -38.72
C ASP A 639 12.28 -10.81 -37.57
N LEU A 640 12.03 -9.95 -36.58
CA LEU A 640 12.83 -9.94 -35.36
C LEU A 640 12.67 -11.27 -34.62
N PRO A 641 13.68 -11.71 -33.84
CA PRO A 641 13.52 -12.77 -32.87
C PRO A 641 12.25 -12.53 -32.06
N ASP A 642 11.43 -13.56 -31.93
CA ASP A 642 10.13 -13.55 -31.26
C ASP A 642 10.07 -12.71 -29.98
N VAL A 643 11.06 -12.87 -29.09
CA VAL A 643 11.15 -12.09 -27.83
C VAL A 643 11.44 -10.59 -28.04
N LEU A 644 12.10 -10.20 -29.13
CA LEU A 644 12.38 -8.81 -29.48
C LEU A 644 11.21 -8.13 -30.19
N GLN A 645 10.22 -8.87 -30.70
CA GLN A 645 9.00 -8.30 -31.28
C GLN A 645 8.18 -7.52 -30.26
N HIS A 646 8.36 -7.82 -28.97
CA HIS A 646 7.72 -7.15 -27.83
C HIS A 646 8.69 -6.26 -27.04
N TRP A 647 9.88 -5.99 -27.58
CA TRP A 647 10.87 -5.17 -26.90
C TRP A 647 10.49 -3.68 -26.92
N GLY A 648 10.71 -3.02 -25.79
CA GLY A 648 10.58 -1.58 -25.63
C GLY A 648 11.28 -1.13 -24.37
N LEU A 649 11.92 0.04 -24.44
CA LEU A 649 12.74 0.56 -23.33
C LEU A 649 11.88 1.14 -22.20
N ARG A 650 10.74 1.75 -22.55
CA ARG A 650 9.86 2.45 -21.60
C ARG A 650 8.90 1.51 -20.90
N LYS A 651 8.73 1.70 -19.59
CA LYS A 651 7.59 1.14 -18.84
C LYS A 651 6.50 2.20 -18.68
N PRO A 652 5.27 1.96 -19.14
CA PRO A 652 4.13 2.79 -18.75
C PRO A 652 3.94 2.75 -17.23
N TYR A 653 3.65 3.89 -16.63
CA TYR A 653 3.23 3.94 -15.22
C TYR A 653 1.82 3.35 -15.04
N VAL A 654 1.70 2.29 -14.24
CA VAL A 654 0.43 1.56 -14.00
C VAL A 654 -0.23 1.90 -12.65
N GLY A 655 0.28 2.89 -11.93
CA GLY A 655 -0.21 3.26 -10.61
C GLY A 655 0.68 2.77 -9.45
N ASN A 656 0.36 3.23 -8.24
CA ASN A 656 1.08 2.85 -7.03
C ASN A 656 0.51 1.55 -6.45
N HIS A 657 1.19 0.44 -6.76
CA HIS A 657 0.84 -0.88 -6.26
C HIS A 657 0.88 -1.00 -4.72
N LEU A 658 1.48 -0.06 -3.98
CA LEU A 658 1.42 -0.06 -2.49
C LEU A 658 0.06 0.36 -1.95
N LEU A 659 -0.70 1.14 -2.73
CA LEU A 659 -1.93 1.78 -2.30
C LEU A 659 -3.18 1.15 -2.92
N ARG A 660 -3.01 0.31 -3.95
CA ARG A 660 -4.08 -0.20 -4.81
C ARG A 660 -3.80 -1.62 -5.27
N ARG A 661 -4.84 -2.37 -5.63
CA ARG A 661 -4.74 -3.71 -6.25
C ARG A 661 -4.34 -3.64 -7.73
N VAL A 662 -3.18 -3.04 -8.00
CA VAL A 662 -2.57 -3.07 -9.34
C VAL A 662 -2.23 -4.52 -9.68
N ASP A 663 -2.56 -4.97 -10.90
CA ASP A 663 -2.30 -6.35 -11.35
C ASP A 663 -0.82 -6.73 -11.13
N PRO A 664 -0.54 -7.80 -10.37
CA PRO A 664 0.81 -8.33 -10.19
C PRO A 664 1.61 -8.52 -11.49
N MET A 665 0.97 -8.84 -12.62
CA MET A 665 1.67 -8.93 -13.91
C MET A 665 2.33 -7.62 -14.35
N GLU A 666 1.83 -6.47 -13.93
CA GLU A 666 2.39 -5.17 -14.35
C GLU A 666 3.59 -4.72 -13.51
N TRP A 667 3.69 -5.15 -12.26
CA TRP A 667 4.74 -4.66 -11.35
C TRP A 667 5.68 -5.75 -10.81
N GLN A 668 5.28 -7.03 -10.83
CA GLN A 668 6.16 -8.15 -10.46
C GLN A 668 6.77 -8.85 -11.67
N CYS A 669 6.14 -8.72 -12.86
CA CYS A 669 6.70 -9.25 -14.10
C CYS A 669 7.34 -8.11 -14.91
N GLU A 670 8.59 -8.31 -15.28
CA GLU A 670 9.41 -7.39 -16.07
C GLU A 670 10.02 -8.15 -17.25
N ASN A 671 9.84 -7.61 -18.46
CA ASN A 671 10.48 -8.15 -19.64
C ASN A 671 12.03 -8.12 -19.47
N PRO A 672 12.71 -9.27 -19.32
CA PRO A 672 14.16 -9.29 -19.05
C PRO A 672 14.99 -8.74 -20.22
N TRP A 673 14.44 -8.80 -21.45
CA TRP A 673 15.06 -8.26 -22.65
C TRP A 673 15.16 -6.73 -22.63
N ARG A 674 14.33 -6.05 -21.85
CA ARG A 674 14.34 -4.58 -21.69
C ARG A 674 15.65 -4.06 -21.09
N GLY A 675 16.35 -4.89 -20.31
CA GLY A 675 17.66 -4.54 -19.75
C GLY A 675 18.75 -4.36 -20.81
N LEU A 676 18.49 -4.75 -22.07
CA LEU A 676 19.40 -4.59 -23.19
C LEU A 676 19.08 -3.30 -23.96
N ALA A 677 20.05 -2.40 -24.07
CA ALA A 677 19.84 -1.07 -24.67
C ALA A 677 19.91 -1.07 -26.22
N PHE A 678 20.47 -2.13 -26.83
CA PHE A 678 20.61 -2.31 -28.29
C PHE A 678 21.16 -1.09 -29.08
N THR A 679 21.88 -0.21 -28.39
CA THR A 679 22.46 1.00 -28.97
C THR A 679 23.44 0.66 -30.08
N CYS A 680 23.41 1.41 -31.19
CA CYS A 680 24.40 1.28 -32.26
C CYS A 680 25.29 2.53 -32.32
N ALA A 681 26.61 2.36 -32.25
CA ALA A 681 27.57 3.47 -32.22
C ALA A 681 28.60 3.38 -33.36
N PHE A 682 28.73 4.44 -34.14
CA PHE A 682 29.63 4.54 -35.28
C PHE A 682 30.71 5.59 -35.06
N PHE A 683 31.97 5.19 -35.21
CA PHE A 683 33.13 6.04 -34.98
C PHE A 683 33.71 6.58 -36.29
N PHE A 684 33.75 7.91 -36.42
CA PHE A 684 34.22 8.59 -37.62
C PHE A 684 35.34 9.57 -37.33
N SER A 685 36.27 9.69 -38.28
CA SER A 685 37.18 10.83 -38.38
C SER A 685 36.48 11.98 -39.11
N THR A 686 36.95 13.21 -38.92
CA THR A 686 36.40 14.40 -39.60
C THR A 686 36.43 14.22 -41.12
N ARG A 687 37.47 13.55 -41.64
CA ARG A 687 37.56 13.26 -43.07
C ARG A 687 36.50 12.26 -43.53
N ALA A 688 36.16 11.26 -42.71
CA ALA A 688 35.14 10.27 -43.04
C ALA A 688 33.74 10.89 -43.03
N ILE A 689 33.40 11.70 -42.03
CA ILE A 689 32.08 12.35 -41.97
C ILE A 689 31.90 13.35 -43.11
N ASN A 690 32.92 14.17 -43.43
CA ASN A 690 32.86 15.10 -44.56
C ASN A 690 32.72 14.38 -45.92
N ARG A 691 33.20 13.13 -46.04
CA ARG A 691 32.98 12.31 -47.23
C ARG A 691 31.55 11.79 -47.30
N LEU A 692 30.99 11.36 -46.16
CA LEU A 692 29.59 10.94 -46.07
C LEU A 692 28.65 12.11 -46.44
N GLU A 693 28.87 13.28 -45.84
CA GLU A 693 28.09 14.50 -46.14
C GLU A 693 28.10 14.82 -47.64
N LYS A 694 29.27 14.77 -48.29
CA LYS A 694 29.38 14.97 -49.74
C LYS A 694 28.71 13.89 -50.58
N SER A 695 28.68 12.65 -50.09
CA SER A 695 28.14 11.50 -50.85
C SER A 695 26.62 11.39 -50.78
N PHE A 696 26.01 11.97 -49.74
CA PHE A 696 24.58 11.88 -49.49
C PHE A 696 23.87 13.24 -49.42
N SER A 697 24.56 14.36 -49.64
CA SER A 697 23.94 15.68 -49.72
C SER A 697 22.84 15.69 -50.80
N GLY A 698 21.58 15.91 -50.39
CA GLY A 698 20.45 16.01 -51.32
C GLY A 698 19.81 14.68 -51.74
N ARG A 699 20.20 13.53 -51.17
CA ARG A 699 19.44 12.27 -51.32
C ARG A 699 18.26 12.24 -50.33
N ALA A 700 17.12 11.70 -50.76
CA ALA A 700 16.01 11.42 -49.86
C ALA A 700 16.47 10.44 -48.77
N ALA A 701 16.26 10.79 -47.50
CA ALA A 701 16.53 9.90 -46.38
C ALA A 701 15.56 8.70 -46.42
N PRO A 702 15.97 7.51 -45.97
CA PRO A 702 15.05 6.40 -45.78
C PRO A 702 13.95 6.78 -44.77
N THR A 703 12.72 6.31 -45.00
CA THR A 703 11.56 6.54 -44.13
C THR A 703 11.86 6.06 -42.71
N LEU A 704 11.66 6.94 -41.73
CA LEU A 704 11.99 6.64 -40.33
C LEU A 704 10.88 5.81 -39.64
N PRO A 705 11.20 5.09 -38.55
CA PRO A 705 10.19 4.42 -37.73
C PRO A 705 9.13 5.42 -37.24
N GLY A 706 7.86 5.08 -37.41
CA GLY A 706 6.72 5.91 -36.97
C GLY A 706 6.23 6.97 -37.97
N GLU A 707 6.89 7.12 -39.13
CA GLU A 707 6.33 7.87 -40.27
C GLU A 707 5.40 6.93 -41.06
N SER A 708 4.12 6.87 -40.70
CA SER A 708 3.12 6.21 -41.55
C SER A 708 3.08 6.90 -42.91
N GLN A 709 3.25 6.13 -44.00
CA GLN A 709 2.86 6.58 -45.34
C GLN A 709 1.38 6.96 -45.27
N GLN A 710 1.08 8.26 -45.39
CA GLN A 710 -0.27 8.72 -45.70
C GLN A 710 -0.62 8.39 -47.15
#